data_AF-R0CVY4-F1
#
_entry.id   AF-R0CVY4-F1
#
_cell.length_a   1.000
_cell.length_b   1.000
_cell.length_c   1.000
_cell.angle_alpha   90.00
_cell.angle_beta   90.00
_cell.angle_gamma   90.00
#
_symmetry.space_group_name_H-M   'P 1'
#
loop_
_entity.id
_entity.type
_entity.pdbx_description
1 polymer ?
#
loop_
_entity_poly.entity_id
_entity_poly.type
_entity_poly.pdbx_seq_one_letter_code
_entity_poly.pdbx_strand_id
1 'polypeptide(L)'
;MISFLALAAALAAPQTVPDRVVVDLSGAKPANVFRPDEAFGGGLDGMGRDEVKATYTPHNVAAMRQAGLKKITYRLRTELGNEAWHWNPEGTWSDPARQQGYWTGSDKPGAPILLSHGYDLPRRGMTNDQANNNGYSRLDDGDTASFWKSNPYLDSRYTHAPARPQWLIAELGKPSEIDTARLSWATPYAVDYKVQYWVGVDDYDHQGRWVTFPRGDIHGGQGGEVTLKLTDAPIKTAYIRVIMSRGSGTAPQGSTDPRDGLGYALAEVGFGTTRDGQFVDVIRKGRSRTSQSVMHVSSTDPWHRAVDLDKDLEQPGLDLVFRGGLTNGLPMMTPVGAMFDTPDNAAAEIRWLKRRGYPVDQVEIGEEADGQYGSPEDYGALYLQFADAVRAVDPKITVGGPSLQSATTEMWMPDQGESRWWHQRFVSYLKARGRLRDLGFVSFEHYPFDDVCGRIDEKLKDHTAMLDGVFARLADDGVPKTTPLVISEYGFSAYSGRVMSEVPAALLNADIVGQFMSRGGKQAFLFGYTPNTPINQHQACAGYGNMMTWQTDEDGQAKWPSPTFQSAWLLTHAWTQGDHGQHQVWPAASTVRDAKGRAPVMAYAVKRPDGKWALMLVNRDPDAAHLATLTFKGKDGRAMTFKGPVEVWRYDRTRYVWKDDGEHSRPEKTLPPLKLSQDGTKPVLLPGWSLTVVRGEISPPARRRSPGPRG
;
A
#
# COMPACT_ATOMS: atom_id res chain seq x y z
N MET A 1 -16.62 -55.48 56.26
CA MET A 1 -17.95 -54.84 56.36
C MET A 1 -17.76 -53.37 56.68
N ILE A 2 -18.15 -52.51 55.75
CA ILE A 2 -18.89 -51.23 55.90
C ILE A 2 -18.54 -50.39 54.65
N SER A 3 -19.54 -50.30 53.79
CA SER A 3 -19.55 -49.51 52.55
C SER A 3 -19.53 -48.02 52.85
N PHE A 4 -18.94 -47.23 51.94
CA PHE A 4 -19.41 -45.87 51.66
C PHE A 4 -19.54 -45.68 50.15
N LEU A 5 -20.78 -45.46 49.73
CA LEU A 5 -21.15 -44.96 48.41
C LEU A 5 -20.56 -43.55 48.24
N ALA A 6 -19.88 -43.30 47.13
CA ALA A 6 -19.67 -41.95 46.61
C ALA A 6 -20.52 -41.78 45.35
N LEU A 7 -21.55 -40.95 45.47
CA LEU A 7 -22.48 -40.56 44.42
C LEU A 7 -21.72 -39.68 43.41
N ALA A 8 -21.57 -40.14 42.17
CA ALA A 8 -21.06 -39.31 41.08
C ALA A 8 -22.17 -38.35 40.62
N ALA A 9 -22.17 -37.13 41.15
CA ALA A 9 -22.94 -36.04 40.57
C ALA A 9 -22.23 -35.57 39.29
N ALA A 10 -22.72 -36.02 38.14
CA ALA A 10 -22.39 -35.41 36.86
C ALA A 10 -22.96 -34.00 36.85
N LEU A 11 -22.14 -32.99 37.17
CA LEU A 11 -22.43 -31.60 36.86
C LEU A 11 -22.51 -31.49 35.34
N ALA A 12 -23.73 -31.50 34.82
CA ALA A 12 -23.99 -31.10 33.44
C ALA A 12 -23.48 -29.66 33.28
N ALA A 13 -22.39 -29.50 32.53
CA ALA A 13 -21.99 -28.18 32.07
C ALA A 13 -23.21 -27.53 31.39
N PRO A 14 -23.50 -26.24 31.64
CA PRO A 14 -24.64 -25.58 31.00
C PRO A 14 -24.53 -25.80 29.49
N GLN A 15 -25.59 -26.34 28.88
CA GLN A 15 -25.66 -26.47 27.43
C GLN A 15 -25.56 -25.06 26.85
N THR A 16 -24.37 -24.70 26.39
CA THR A 16 -24.15 -23.45 25.68
C THR A 16 -24.99 -23.51 24.42
N VAL A 17 -25.95 -22.60 24.30
CA VAL A 17 -26.73 -22.45 23.07
C VAL A 17 -25.71 -22.17 21.96
N PRO A 18 -25.62 -23.02 20.93
CA PRO A 18 -24.65 -22.82 19.87
C PRO A 18 -24.83 -21.46 19.22
N ASP A 19 -23.71 -20.80 18.95
CA ASP A 19 -23.65 -19.54 18.23
C ASP A 19 -24.29 -19.71 16.86
N ARG A 20 -25.10 -18.74 16.43
CA ARG A 20 -25.78 -18.83 15.15
C ARG A 20 -25.02 -18.03 14.10
N VAL A 21 -24.64 -18.68 13.00
CA VAL A 21 -24.15 -18.03 11.79
C VAL A 21 -25.22 -18.13 10.72
N VAL A 22 -25.64 -17.01 10.17
CA VAL A 22 -26.72 -16.92 9.17
C VAL A 22 -26.14 -16.42 7.85
N VAL A 23 -26.29 -17.23 6.80
CA VAL A 23 -26.09 -16.83 5.40
C VAL A 23 -27.43 -16.37 4.85
N ASP A 24 -27.50 -15.13 4.38
CA ASP A 24 -28.73 -14.55 3.84
C ASP A 24 -28.82 -14.75 2.33
N LEU A 25 -29.72 -15.64 1.91
CA LEU A 25 -30.04 -15.91 0.51
C LEU A 25 -31.35 -15.26 0.08
N SER A 26 -31.92 -14.37 0.91
CA SER A 26 -33.17 -13.68 0.60
C SER A 26 -33.00 -12.62 -0.49
N GLY A 27 -31.77 -12.12 -0.67
CA GLY A 27 -31.40 -11.24 -1.77
C GLY A 27 -31.66 -11.86 -3.15
N ALA A 28 -32.03 -11.03 -4.12
CA ALA A 28 -32.25 -11.49 -5.48
C ALA A 28 -30.96 -11.94 -6.19
N LYS A 29 -29.83 -11.38 -5.79
CA LYS A 29 -28.49 -11.51 -6.39
C LYS A 29 -27.43 -11.60 -5.29
N PRO A 30 -26.26 -12.18 -5.58
CA PRO A 30 -25.12 -12.17 -4.64
C PRO A 30 -24.62 -10.74 -4.39
N ALA A 31 -23.93 -10.55 -3.26
CA ALA A 31 -23.31 -9.28 -2.89
C ALA A 31 -22.12 -8.92 -3.78
N ASN A 32 -21.37 -9.94 -4.23
CA ASN A 32 -20.27 -9.81 -5.17
C ASN A 32 -20.11 -11.10 -5.98
N VAL A 33 -19.43 -11.03 -7.12
CA VAL A 33 -19.02 -12.18 -7.92
C VAL A 33 -17.58 -11.99 -8.36
N PHE A 34 -16.72 -12.96 -8.10
CA PHE A 34 -15.30 -12.87 -8.45
C PHE A 34 -14.74 -14.22 -8.90
N ARG A 35 -13.59 -14.17 -9.58
CA ARG A 35 -12.76 -15.33 -9.85
C ARG A 35 -11.52 -15.29 -8.95
N PRO A 36 -11.24 -16.33 -8.15
CA PRO A 36 -10.13 -16.30 -7.20
C PRO A 36 -8.76 -16.10 -7.85
N ASP A 37 -8.56 -16.64 -9.06
CA ASP A 37 -7.32 -16.49 -9.81
C ASP A 37 -7.04 -15.06 -10.28
N GLU A 38 -8.08 -14.25 -10.44
CA GLU A 38 -7.96 -12.82 -10.75
C GLU A 38 -8.02 -11.93 -9.50
N ALA A 39 -8.75 -12.34 -8.46
CA ALA A 39 -9.05 -11.52 -7.29
C ALA A 39 -8.01 -11.64 -6.18
N PHE A 40 -7.29 -12.76 -6.08
CA PHE A 40 -6.29 -12.99 -5.03
C PHE A 40 -4.89 -13.11 -5.63
N GLY A 41 -3.97 -12.37 -5.04
CA GLY A 41 -2.59 -12.35 -5.51
C GLY A 41 -1.56 -12.11 -4.41
N GLY A 42 -0.30 -12.16 -4.82
CA GLY A 42 0.84 -11.75 -4.00
C GLY A 42 1.44 -10.45 -4.53
N GLY A 43 1.90 -9.60 -3.61
CA GLY A 43 2.72 -8.43 -3.93
C GLY A 43 4.20 -8.80 -4.06
N LEU A 44 4.84 -8.26 -5.09
CA LEU A 44 6.30 -8.26 -5.25
C LEU A 44 6.79 -6.84 -5.08
N ASP A 45 7.92 -6.67 -4.39
CA ASP A 45 8.53 -5.37 -4.15
C ASP A 45 10.02 -5.40 -4.53
N GLY A 46 10.64 -4.22 -4.60
CA GLY A 46 12.08 -4.06 -4.62
C GLY A 46 12.73 -4.48 -3.31
N MET A 47 14.04 -4.68 -3.34
CA MET A 47 14.83 -5.27 -2.27
C MET A 47 16.20 -4.60 -2.17
N GLY A 48 16.97 -4.95 -1.15
CA GLY A 48 18.36 -4.55 -1.02
C GLY A 48 19.29 -5.25 -2.02
N ARG A 49 20.57 -4.84 -2.00
CA ARG A 49 21.63 -5.48 -2.79
C ARG A 49 21.66 -7.00 -2.62
N ASP A 50 21.76 -7.73 -3.73
CA ASP A 50 21.82 -9.19 -3.83
C ASP A 50 20.57 -9.96 -3.33
N GLU A 51 19.57 -9.27 -2.78
CA GLU A 51 18.37 -9.91 -2.20
C GLU A 51 17.42 -10.43 -3.28
N VAL A 52 17.36 -9.83 -4.46
CA VAL A 52 16.56 -10.37 -5.58
C VAL A 52 17.07 -11.76 -5.94
N LYS A 53 18.38 -11.92 -6.06
CA LYS A 53 18.99 -13.21 -6.38
C LYS A 53 18.73 -14.26 -5.29
N ALA A 54 18.84 -13.86 -4.03
CA ALA A 54 18.60 -14.75 -2.88
C ALA A 54 17.12 -15.15 -2.75
N THR A 55 16.21 -14.24 -3.06
CA THR A 55 14.77 -14.44 -2.88
C THR A 55 14.16 -15.26 -4.02
N TYR A 56 14.52 -14.98 -5.27
CA TYR A 56 13.87 -15.57 -6.44
C TYR A 56 14.56 -16.84 -6.97
N THR A 57 15.05 -17.70 -6.07
CA THR A 57 15.55 -19.02 -6.45
C THR A 57 14.40 -19.92 -6.95
N PRO A 58 14.67 -20.95 -7.79
CA PRO A 58 13.63 -21.90 -8.19
C PRO A 58 12.93 -22.58 -7.02
N HIS A 59 13.65 -22.83 -5.92
CA HIS A 59 13.11 -23.40 -4.69
C HIS A 59 12.11 -22.45 -4.02
N ASN A 60 12.52 -21.20 -3.81
CA ASN A 60 11.67 -20.17 -3.19
C ASN A 60 10.43 -19.86 -4.04
N VAL A 61 10.60 -19.72 -5.35
CA VAL A 61 9.47 -19.51 -6.27
C VAL A 61 8.49 -20.69 -6.24
N ALA A 62 8.99 -21.93 -6.19
CA ALA A 62 8.14 -23.11 -6.03
C ALA A 62 7.38 -23.10 -4.68
N ALA A 63 8.03 -22.68 -3.59
CA ALA A 63 7.40 -22.54 -2.27
C ALA A 63 6.32 -21.45 -2.26
N MET A 64 6.60 -20.27 -2.81
CA MET A 64 5.64 -19.16 -2.94
C MET A 64 4.36 -19.59 -3.68
N ARG A 65 4.51 -20.33 -4.78
CA ARG A 65 3.37 -20.79 -5.60
C ARG A 65 2.44 -21.76 -4.87
N GLN A 66 2.90 -22.44 -3.82
CA GLN A 66 2.05 -23.35 -3.04
C GLN A 66 0.91 -22.63 -2.30
N ALA A 67 1.03 -21.31 -2.05
CA ALA A 67 -0.04 -20.53 -1.43
C ALA A 67 -1.30 -20.40 -2.31
N GLY A 68 -1.19 -20.64 -3.62
CA GLY A 68 -2.30 -20.54 -4.58
C GLY A 68 -2.69 -19.11 -4.94
N LEU A 69 -1.92 -18.11 -4.52
CA LEU A 69 -2.06 -16.71 -4.94
C LEU A 69 -1.55 -16.60 -6.38
N LYS A 70 -2.46 -16.39 -7.34
CA LYS A 70 -2.14 -16.53 -8.77
C LYS A 70 -1.81 -15.21 -9.45
N LYS A 71 -2.54 -14.15 -9.13
CA LYS A 71 -2.28 -12.83 -9.71
C LYS A 71 -1.12 -12.17 -8.98
N ILE A 72 -0.41 -11.29 -9.68
CA ILE A 72 0.71 -10.55 -9.13
C ILE A 72 0.43 -9.06 -9.26
N THR A 73 0.72 -8.33 -8.19
CA THR A 73 1.00 -6.89 -8.25
C THR A 73 2.50 -6.70 -8.03
N TYR A 74 3.07 -5.70 -8.68
CA TYR A 74 4.47 -5.38 -8.59
C TYR A 74 4.61 -3.92 -8.19
N ARG A 75 5.39 -3.68 -7.15
CA ARG A 75 5.53 -2.40 -6.44
C ARG A 75 6.86 -1.75 -6.76
N LEU A 76 6.92 -0.42 -6.71
CA LEU A 76 8.10 0.35 -7.07
C LEU A 76 8.78 0.97 -5.85
N ARG A 77 9.63 0.18 -5.20
CA ARG A 77 10.59 0.67 -4.21
C ARG A 77 11.45 1.84 -4.72
N THR A 78 11.72 1.91 -6.02
CA THR A 78 12.43 3.04 -6.64
C THR A 78 11.70 4.36 -6.47
N GLU A 79 10.37 4.39 -6.61
CA GLU A 79 9.58 5.59 -6.31
C GLU A 79 9.64 5.92 -4.82
N LEU A 80 9.54 4.92 -3.94
CA LEU A 80 9.71 5.11 -2.49
C LEU A 80 11.10 5.65 -2.12
N GLY A 81 12.13 5.41 -2.93
CA GLY A 81 13.50 5.90 -2.75
C GLY A 81 13.77 7.31 -3.29
N ASN A 82 12.78 7.94 -3.93
CA ASN A 82 12.98 9.14 -4.77
C ASN A 82 14.01 8.91 -5.89
N GLU A 83 13.90 7.80 -6.61
CA GLU A 83 14.83 7.38 -7.65
C GLU A 83 14.14 7.21 -9.00
N ALA A 84 14.89 7.46 -10.08
CA ALA A 84 14.43 7.13 -11.43
C ALA A 84 14.61 5.64 -11.71
N TRP A 85 13.56 4.94 -12.15
CA TRP A 85 13.61 3.51 -12.40
C TRP A 85 14.09 3.17 -13.82
N HIS A 86 15.15 2.36 -13.90
CA HIS A 86 15.57 1.73 -15.15
C HIS A 86 15.06 0.29 -15.18
N TRP A 87 13.79 0.11 -15.58
CA TRP A 87 13.19 -1.22 -15.79
C TRP A 87 13.94 -2.04 -16.86
N ASN A 88 14.70 -1.38 -17.73
CA ASN A 88 15.62 -1.98 -18.69
C ASN A 88 17.00 -1.32 -18.60
N PRO A 89 18.10 -2.10 -18.45
CA PRO A 89 19.46 -1.55 -18.45
C PRO A 89 19.89 -0.97 -19.80
N GLU A 90 19.21 -1.30 -20.89
CA GLU A 90 19.42 -0.72 -22.22
C GLU A 90 18.37 0.35 -22.50
N GLY A 91 18.78 1.45 -23.15
CA GLY A 91 17.91 2.58 -23.44
C GLY A 91 18.67 3.79 -23.96
N THR A 92 18.03 4.95 -23.91
CA THR A 92 18.58 6.21 -24.43
C THR A 92 18.46 7.34 -23.43
N TRP A 93 19.50 8.17 -23.38
CA TRP A 93 19.54 9.41 -22.61
C TRP A 93 19.10 10.59 -23.45
N SER A 94 18.53 11.63 -22.84
CA SER A 94 18.29 12.91 -23.52
C SER A 94 19.59 13.68 -23.83
N ASP A 95 20.68 13.42 -23.09
CA ASP A 95 22.05 13.81 -23.45
C ASP A 95 22.94 12.56 -23.57
N PRO A 96 22.92 11.85 -24.74
CA PRO A 96 23.71 10.64 -24.96
C PRO A 96 25.22 10.87 -24.85
N ALA A 97 25.71 12.06 -25.21
CA ALA A 97 27.13 12.36 -25.23
C ALA A 97 27.75 12.35 -23.83
N ARG A 98 26.95 12.67 -22.81
CA ARG A 98 27.36 12.67 -21.40
C ARG A 98 26.71 11.57 -20.57
N GLN A 99 25.87 10.73 -21.18
CA GLN A 99 25.09 9.68 -20.51
C GLN A 99 24.32 10.21 -19.29
N GLN A 100 23.56 11.27 -19.52
CA GLN A 100 22.77 11.94 -18.49
C GLN A 100 21.48 12.53 -19.06
N GLY A 101 20.61 13.01 -18.20
CA GLY A 101 19.34 13.57 -18.60
C GLY A 101 18.17 12.71 -18.20
N TYR A 102 17.19 12.67 -19.09
CA TYR A 102 16.00 11.86 -18.94
C TYR A 102 16.22 10.54 -19.66
N TRP A 103 15.89 9.44 -18.98
CA TRP A 103 16.07 8.09 -19.50
C TRP A 103 14.81 7.58 -20.20
N THR A 104 14.99 6.77 -21.22
CA THR A 104 13.92 5.97 -21.83
C THR A 104 14.47 4.58 -22.12
N GLY A 105 13.93 3.56 -21.45
CA GLY A 105 14.29 2.17 -21.65
C GLY A 105 14.04 1.72 -23.09
N SER A 106 14.87 0.80 -23.58
CA SER A 106 14.76 0.23 -24.92
C SER A 106 13.51 -0.64 -25.01
N ASP A 107 12.60 -0.31 -25.93
CA ASP A 107 11.40 -1.12 -26.17
C ASP A 107 11.68 -2.38 -27.00
N LYS A 108 12.94 -2.63 -27.39
CA LYS A 108 13.35 -3.77 -28.22
C LYS A 108 13.72 -4.96 -27.32
N PRO A 109 13.04 -6.11 -27.47
CA PRO A 109 13.41 -7.32 -26.72
C PRO A 109 14.85 -7.77 -27.02
N GLY A 110 15.68 -7.81 -25.97
CA GLY A 110 17.06 -8.29 -26.01
C GLY A 110 17.29 -9.47 -25.07
N ALA A 111 18.44 -9.46 -24.38
CA ALA A 111 18.76 -10.40 -23.32
C ALA A 111 17.70 -10.37 -22.20
N PRO A 112 17.55 -11.45 -21.40
CA PRO A 112 16.59 -11.45 -20.30
C PRO A 112 16.91 -10.38 -19.25
N ILE A 113 15.91 -9.55 -18.91
CA ILE A 113 16.01 -8.58 -17.82
C ILE A 113 15.70 -9.29 -16.50
N LEU A 114 16.75 -9.69 -15.78
CA LEU A 114 16.62 -10.42 -14.52
C LEU A 114 16.68 -9.52 -13.28
N LEU A 115 17.24 -8.33 -13.45
CA LEU A 115 17.43 -7.33 -12.41
C LEU A 115 17.26 -5.95 -13.04
N SER A 116 16.71 -5.02 -12.27
CA SER A 116 16.61 -3.60 -12.59
C SER A 116 16.96 -2.78 -11.34
N HIS A 117 17.25 -1.51 -11.52
CA HIS A 117 17.74 -0.64 -10.44
C HIS A 117 17.08 0.72 -10.51
N GLY A 118 17.07 1.41 -9.36
CA GLY A 118 16.85 2.83 -9.32
C GLY A 118 18.16 3.62 -9.52
N TYR A 119 17.99 4.91 -9.77
CA TYR A 119 19.06 5.87 -9.95
C TYR A 119 18.79 7.06 -9.06
N ASP A 120 19.77 7.37 -8.20
CA ASP A 120 19.76 8.53 -7.32
C ASP A 120 19.50 9.81 -8.13
N LEU A 121 18.65 10.69 -7.60
CA LEU A 121 18.39 11.98 -8.23
C LEU A 121 19.40 13.02 -7.72
N PRO A 122 20.37 13.46 -8.55
CA PRO A 122 21.34 14.47 -8.12
C PRO A 122 20.72 15.84 -7.85
N ARG A 123 19.46 16.05 -8.29
CA ARG A 123 18.65 17.27 -8.11
C ARG A 123 17.57 17.13 -7.02
N ARG A 124 17.72 16.17 -6.10
CA ARG A 124 16.76 15.85 -5.03
C ARG A 124 16.62 16.98 -4.00
N GLY A 125 15.38 17.25 -3.58
CA GLY A 125 15.08 18.22 -2.52
C GLY A 125 14.59 17.62 -1.20
N MET A 126 14.27 16.32 -1.20
CA MET A 126 13.78 15.62 0.00
C MET A 126 14.92 15.16 0.89
N THR A 127 14.80 15.41 2.20
CA THR A 127 15.74 14.86 3.20
C THR A 127 15.51 13.38 3.44
N ASN A 128 14.25 12.96 3.60
CA ASN A 128 13.88 11.58 3.89
C ASN A 128 13.20 10.93 2.67
N ASP A 129 13.25 9.61 2.58
CA ASP A 129 12.48 8.80 1.64
C ASP A 129 11.90 7.57 2.35
N GLN A 130 11.01 6.85 1.67
CA GLN A 130 10.25 5.73 2.21
C GLN A 130 10.89 4.36 1.91
N ALA A 131 11.99 4.30 1.15
CA ALA A 131 12.72 3.07 0.87
C ALA A 131 13.87 2.83 1.88
N ASN A 132 15.11 3.11 1.48
CA ASN A 132 16.30 2.85 2.29
C ASN A 132 16.62 4.02 3.24
N ASN A 133 16.00 5.19 3.02
CA ASN A 133 16.16 6.42 3.80
C ASN A 133 17.64 6.77 4.06
N ASN A 134 18.44 6.72 2.99
CA ASN A 134 19.89 6.94 2.98
C ASN A 134 20.30 8.20 2.20
N GLY A 135 19.35 8.86 1.53
CA GLY A 135 19.57 10.09 0.77
C GLY A 135 19.75 11.36 1.61
N TYR A 136 19.84 12.49 0.91
CA TYR A 136 19.87 13.82 1.51
C TYR A 136 19.38 14.89 0.53
N SER A 137 19.03 16.06 1.06
CA SER A 137 18.47 17.18 0.33
C SER A 137 19.60 18.03 -0.22
N ARG A 138 19.47 18.52 -1.45
CA ARG A 138 20.43 19.49 -2.01
C ARG A 138 20.18 20.92 -1.51
N LEU A 139 19.09 21.18 -0.78
CA LEU A 139 18.75 22.53 -0.29
C LEU A 139 19.61 22.97 0.92
N ASP A 140 20.27 22.03 1.59
CA ASP A 140 21.01 22.25 2.83
C ASP A 140 22.20 21.32 2.99
N ASP A 141 22.83 20.93 1.88
CA ASP A 141 24.01 20.07 1.89
C ASP A 141 25.35 20.82 2.08
N GLY A 142 25.28 22.15 2.20
CA GLY A 142 26.44 23.04 2.35
C GLY A 142 27.23 23.25 1.05
N ASP A 143 26.67 22.92 -0.12
CA ASP A 143 27.32 23.03 -1.42
C ASP A 143 26.47 23.78 -2.44
N THR A 144 26.81 25.05 -2.65
CA THR A 144 26.14 25.92 -3.62
C THR A 144 26.38 25.54 -5.09
N ALA A 145 27.22 24.55 -5.38
CA ALA A 145 27.35 23.97 -6.72
C ALA A 145 26.31 22.85 -6.98
N SER A 146 25.71 22.31 -5.93
CA SER A 146 24.57 21.39 -6.00
C SER A 146 23.26 22.20 -5.98
N PHE A 147 22.13 21.57 -6.33
CA PHE A 147 20.82 22.21 -6.23
C PHE A 147 19.67 21.21 -6.27
N TRP A 148 18.56 21.55 -5.62
CA TRP A 148 17.27 20.95 -5.90
C TRP A 148 16.66 21.57 -7.16
N LYS A 149 15.93 20.77 -7.95
CA LYS A 149 15.08 21.27 -9.04
C LYS A 149 13.71 20.60 -9.00
N SER A 150 12.65 21.39 -9.15
CA SER A 150 11.26 20.91 -9.24
C SER A 150 11.01 20.14 -10.54
N ASN A 151 10.01 19.24 -10.55
CA ASN A 151 9.69 18.41 -11.71
C ASN A 151 9.22 19.25 -12.93
N PRO A 152 9.93 19.23 -14.07
CA PRO A 152 9.58 20.03 -15.23
C PRO A 152 8.33 19.54 -15.98
N TYR A 153 7.89 18.29 -15.76
CA TYR A 153 6.65 17.75 -16.35
C TYR A 153 5.38 18.32 -15.72
N LEU A 154 5.51 19.14 -14.67
CA LEU A 154 4.41 19.93 -14.10
C LEU A 154 4.21 21.27 -14.81
N ASP A 155 5.10 21.65 -15.73
CA ASP A 155 4.92 22.84 -16.54
C ASP A 155 3.70 22.74 -17.47
N SER A 156 3.08 23.89 -17.75
CA SER A 156 1.91 23.99 -18.62
C SER A 156 2.10 23.40 -20.03
N ARG A 157 3.35 23.35 -20.52
CA ARG A 157 3.71 22.70 -21.78
C ARG A 157 3.36 21.21 -21.81
N TYR A 158 3.46 20.53 -20.66
CA TYR A 158 3.23 19.09 -20.55
C TYR A 158 1.85 18.78 -19.94
N THR A 159 1.43 19.54 -18.94
CA THR A 159 0.15 19.32 -18.26
C THR A 159 -1.04 19.85 -19.05
N HIS A 160 -0.80 20.73 -20.03
CA HIS A 160 -1.83 21.47 -20.77
C HIS A 160 -2.81 22.21 -19.85
N ALA A 161 -2.35 22.60 -18.66
CA ALA A 161 -3.09 23.35 -17.65
C ALA A 161 -2.22 24.48 -17.08
N PRO A 162 -2.81 25.50 -16.42
CA PRO A 162 -2.02 26.49 -15.70
C PRO A 162 -1.08 25.82 -14.70
N ALA A 163 0.20 26.21 -14.72
CA ALA A 163 1.19 25.71 -13.78
C ALA A 163 0.77 26.05 -12.33
N ARG A 164 0.88 25.06 -11.45
CA ARG A 164 0.59 25.26 -10.01
C ARG A 164 1.86 25.74 -9.30
N PRO A 165 1.72 26.53 -8.21
CA PRO A 165 2.86 26.87 -7.39
C PRO A 165 3.58 25.61 -6.88
N GLN A 166 4.91 25.63 -6.93
CA GLN A 166 5.75 24.60 -6.32
C GLN A 166 6.28 25.12 -4.99
N TRP A 167 6.67 24.24 -4.08
CA TRP A 167 7.09 24.67 -2.75
C TRP A 167 8.24 23.83 -2.19
N LEU A 168 8.96 24.43 -1.26
CA LEU A 168 9.82 23.73 -0.31
C LEU A 168 9.42 24.11 1.12
N ILE A 169 9.63 23.21 2.07
CA ILE A 169 9.40 23.41 3.50
C ILE A 169 10.65 22.97 4.26
N ALA A 170 11.16 23.85 5.11
CA ALA A 170 12.20 23.55 6.07
C ALA A 170 11.58 23.29 7.45
N GLU A 171 11.87 22.12 8.01
CA GLU A 171 11.47 21.69 9.34
C GLU A 171 12.66 21.75 10.32
N LEU A 172 12.50 22.54 11.38
CA LEU A 172 13.57 22.87 12.32
C LEU A 172 13.65 21.90 13.52
N GLY A 173 12.67 21.01 13.68
CA GLY A 173 12.51 20.09 14.81
C GLY A 173 12.09 20.76 16.14
N LYS A 174 12.37 22.06 16.33
CA LYS A 174 11.84 22.87 17.43
C LYS A 174 11.53 24.29 16.98
N PRO A 175 10.55 24.97 17.60
CA PRO A 175 10.27 26.36 17.27
C PRO A 175 11.48 27.28 17.52
N SER A 176 11.92 27.97 16.48
CA SER A 176 13.08 28.86 16.48
C SER A 176 12.68 30.26 16.01
N GLU A 177 13.42 31.29 16.44
CA GLU A 177 13.18 32.68 16.03
C GLU A 177 13.68 32.92 14.60
N ILE A 178 12.80 33.42 13.73
CA ILE A 178 13.10 33.67 12.32
C ILE A 178 12.72 35.11 11.98
N ASP A 179 13.69 35.85 11.45
CA ASP A 179 13.47 37.18 10.87
C ASP A 179 14.14 37.39 9.51
N THR A 180 14.97 36.44 9.08
CA THR A 180 15.77 36.53 7.87
C THR A 180 15.79 35.19 7.13
N ALA A 181 15.71 35.25 5.80
CA ALA A 181 16.01 34.14 4.90
C ALA A 181 17.22 34.48 4.02
N ARG A 182 18.09 33.50 3.77
CA ARG A 182 19.10 33.54 2.72
C ARG A 182 18.77 32.46 1.69
N LEU A 183 18.60 32.84 0.44
CA LEU A 183 18.20 31.93 -0.63
C LEU A 183 19.23 32.02 -1.76
N SER A 184 19.89 30.91 -2.07
CA SER A 184 20.86 30.79 -3.16
C SER A 184 20.19 30.12 -4.35
N TRP A 185 19.68 30.92 -5.29
CA TRP A 185 18.95 30.39 -6.44
C TRP A 185 19.87 29.77 -7.48
N ALA A 186 19.44 28.63 -8.02
CA ALA A 186 20.02 28.03 -9.22
C ALA A 186 19.15 28.38 -10.45
N THR A 187 19.45 27.78 -11.60
CA THR A 187 18.73 28.06 -12.86
C THR A 187 17.78 26.91 -13.20
N PRO A 188 16.48 27.16 -13.47
CA PRO A 188 15.75 28.44 -13.40
C PRO A 188 15.44 28.85 -11.96
N TYR A 189 15.30 30.15 -11.69
CA TYR A 189 14.98 30.67 -10.35
C TYR A 189 13.54 31.15 -10.24
N ALA A 190 13.02 31.33 -9.03
CA ALA A 190 11.70 31.93 -8.83
C ALA A 190 11.77 33.47 -8.96
N VAL A 191 10.88 34.01 -9.78
CA VAL A 191 10.68 35.46 -9.94
C VAL A 191 9.63 35.95 -8.95
N ASP A 192 8.53 35.20 -8.78
CA ASP A 192 7.50 35.50 -7.79
C ASP A 192 7.36 34.35 -6.81
N TYR A 193 7.60 34.63 -5.53
CA TYR A 193 7.56 33.64 -4.46
C TYR A 193 7.18 34.28 -3.12
N LYS A 194 6.65 33.47 -2.21
CA LYS A 194 6.36 33.87 -0.83
C LYS A 194 7.17 33.03 0.15
N VAL A 195 7.72 33.69 1.16
CA VAL A 195 8.26 33.05 2.36
C VAL A 195 7.19 33.09 3.45
N GLN A 196 6.87 31.94 4.00
CA GLN A 196 5.76 31.74 4.93
C GLN A 196 6.18 30.90 6.13
N TYR A 197 5.44 31.00 7.22
CA TYR A 197 5.62 30.17 8.40
C TYR A 197 4.31 29.47 8.77
N TRP A 198 4.42 28.32 9.43
CA TRP A 198 3.26 27.60 9.94
C TRP A 198 2.83 28.16 11.30
N VAL A 199 1.52 28.29 11.48
CA VAL A 199 0.86 28.50 12.76
C VAL A 199 -0.05 27.31 13.00
N GLY A 200 0.29 26.46 13.95
CA GLY A 200 -0.47 25.28 14.36
C GLY A 200 0.23 24.57 15.52
N VAL A 201 -0.47 23.66 16.20
CA VAL A 201 0.08 22.82 17.28
C VAL A 201 1.11 21.83 16.72
N ASP A 202 0.79 21.22 15.59
CA ASP A 202 1.62 20.28 14.84
C ASP A 202 1.32 20.41 13.33
N ASP A 203 1.94 19.56 12.51
CA ASP A 203 1.82 19.50 11.05
C ASP A 203 0.48 18.93 10.55
N TYR A 204 -0.30 18.29 11.43
CA TYR A 204 -1.65 17.80 11.16
C TYR A 204 -2.76 18.64 11.78
N ASP A 205 -2.43 19.76 12.44
CA ASP A 205 -3.41 20.64 13.09
C ASP A 205 -4.51 21.09 12.10
N HIS A 206 -5.76 20.75 12.42
CA HIS A 206 -6.94 21.09 11.61
C HIS A 206 -7.25 22.59 11.62
N GLN A 207 -6.73 23.34 12.61
CA GLN A 207 -6.82 24.80 12.68
C GLN A 207 -5.53 25.48 12.18
N GLY A 208 -4.54 24.68 11.79
CA GLY A 208 -3.26 25.17 11.33
C GLY A 208 -3.34 25.90 9.99
N ARG A 209 -2.43 26.84 9.75
CA ARG A 209 -2.37 27.61 8.51
C ARG A 209 -0.99 28.18 8.21
N TRP A 210 -0.71 28.35 6.93
CA TRP A 210 0.43 29.11 6.44
C TRP A 210 0.19 30.62 6.51
N VAL A 211 1.19 31.36 6.98
CA VAL A 211 1.15 32.82 7.08
C VAL A 211 2.37 33.40 6.38
N THR A 212 2.14 34.32 5.44
CA THR A 212 3.25 35.04 4.79
C THR A 212 3.91 35.99 5.78
N PHE A 213 5.24 35.96 5.84
CA PHE A 213 5.99 36.93 6.62
C PHE A 213 5.67 38.36 6.13
N PRO A 214 5.70 39.40 7.00
CA PRO A 214 5.37 40.78 6.62
C PRO A 214 6.08 41.31 5.37
N ARG A 215 7.34 40.93 5.16
CA ARG A 215 8.14 41.24 3.95
C ARG A 215 8.48 39.99 3.14
N GLY A 216 7.67 38.94 3.28
CA GLY A 216 7.87 37.65 2.64
C GLY A 216 7.22 37.50 1.28
N ASP A 217 6.48 38.49 0.77
CA ASP A 217 5.86 38.43 -0.57
C ASP A 217 6.77 39.11 -1.60
N ILE A 218 7.48 38.30 -2.40
CA ILE A 218 8.52 38.78 -3.31
C ILE A 218 8.02 38.70 -4.75
N HIS A 219 8.19 39.81 -5.46
CA HIS A 219 7.86 39.96 -6.88
C HIS A 219 9.09 40.44 -7.65
N GLY A 220 9.30 39.93 -8.86
CA GLY A 220 10.40 40.40 -9.72
C GLY A 220 11.80 40.00 -9.24
N GLY A 221 11.94 38.85 -8.55
CA GLY A 221 13.23 38.29 -8.17
C GLY A 221 14.18 38.10 -9.36
N GLN A 222 15.48 38.24 -9.12
CA GLN A 222 16.54 38.22 -10.15
C GLN A 222 17.45 36.98 -10.07
N GLY A 223 17.16 36.04 -9.18
CA GLY A 223 18.00 34.87 -8.91
C GLY A 223 19.26 35.22 -8.11
N GLY A 224 20.28 34.36 -8.19
CA GLY A 224 21.51 34.48 -7.40
C GLY A 224 21.31 34.27 -5.90
N GLU A 225 22.29 34.68 -5.10
CA GLU A 225 22.15 34.70 -3.63
C GLU A 225 21.41 35.97 -3.19
N VAL A 226 20.33 35.79 -2.44
CA VAL A 226 19.57 36.90 -1.84
C VAL A 226 19.45 36.70 -0.33
N THR A 227 19.64 37.79 0.43
CA THR A 227 19.35 37.82 1.88
C THR A 227 18.17 38.75 2.11
N LEU A 228 17.08 38.22 2.68
CA LEU A 228 15.79 38.88 2.85
C LEU A 228 15.49 39.08 4.32
N LYS A 229 15.32 40.33 4.76
CA LYS A 229 14.75 40.61 6.08
C LYS A 229 13.23 40.44 6.03
N LEU A 230 12.72 39.35 6.58
CA LEU A 230 11.32 38.93 6.50
C LEU A 230 10.37 39.69 7.43
N THR A 231 10.85 40.11 8.60
CA THR A 231 10.07 40.82 9.64
C THR A 231 10.99 41.66 10.52
N ASP A 232 10.47 42.67 11.21
CA ASP A 232 11.25 43.48 12.17
C ASP A 232 11.41 42.78 13.52
N ALA A 233 10.32 42.17 14.00
CA ALA A 233 10.33 41.32 15.19
C ALA A 233 10.39 39.84 14.76
N PRO A 234 11.35 39.04 15.27
CA PRO A 234 11.44 37.63 14.93
C PRO A 234 10.16 36.86 15.25
N ILE A 235 9.77 35.96 14.35
CA ILE A 235 8.63 35.06 14.50
C ILE A 235 9.15 33.69 14.91
N LYS A 236 8.57 33.13 15.97
CA LYS A 236 8.91 31.80 16.45
C LYS A 236 8.09 30.74 15.72
N THR A 237 8.73 29.84 14.99
CA THR A 237 8.06 28.75 14.25
C THR A 237 8.98 27.54 14.09
N ALA A 238 8.40 26.36 13.87
CA ALA A 238 9.14 25.14 13.56
C ALA A 238 9.20 24.84 12.05
N TYR A 239 8.37 25.50 11.24
CA TYR A 239 8.26 25.24 9.80
C TYR A 239 8.24 26.53 9.00
N ILE A 240 9.06 26.56 7.95
CA ILE A 240 9.15 27.68 7.01
C ILE A 240 8.92 27.14 5.60
N ARG A 241 8.02 27.76 4.83
CA ARG A 241 7.73 27.41 3.45
C ARG A 241 8.20 28.50 2.50
N VAL A 242 8.83 28.13 1.40
CA VAL A 242 8.98 28.99 0.22
C VAL A 242 8.06 28.44 -0.86
N ILE A 243 7.02 29.20 -1.21
CA ILE A 243 6.07 28.85 -2.27
C ILE A 243 6.36 29.72 -3.50
N MET A 244 6.61 29.08 -4.63
CA MET A 244 7.10 29.67 -5.86
C MET A 244 6.01 29.58 -6.93
N SER A 245 5.60 30.72 -7.46
CA SER A 245 4.42 30.84 -8.34
C SER A 245 4.75 31.24 -9.78
N ARG A 246 5.93 31.83 -10.02
CA ARG A 246 6.42 32.13 -11.37
C ARG A 246 7.92 31.96 -11.48
N GLY A 247 8.37 31.10 -12.39
CA GLY A 247 9.78 30.86 -12.68
C GLY A 247 10.37 31.86 -13.69
N SER A 248 11.70 31.92 -13.76
CA SER A 248 12.44 32.81 -14.68
C SER A 248 12.39 32.36 -16.13
N GLY A 249 12.13 31.07 -16.39
CA GLY A 249 12.20 30.49 -17.73
C GLY A 249 13.62 30.44 -18.32
N THR A 250 14.65 30.68 -17.51
CA THR A 250 16.06 30.69 -17.94
C THR A 250 16.67 29.30 -17.85
N ALA A 251 17.52 28.92 -18.81
CA ALA A 251 18.25 27.65 -18.81
C ALA A 251 19.77 27.87 -18.65
N PRO A 252 20.52 26.86 -18.17
CA PRO A 252 21.97 26.91 -18.15
C PRO A 252 22.56 27.19 -19.54
N GLN A 253 23.69 27.90 -19.59
CA GLN A 253 24.34 28.26 -20.86
C GLN A 253 24.68 27.01 -21.68
N GLY A 254 24.27 27.01 -22.95
CA GLY A 254 24.49 25.90 -23.88
C GLY A 254 23.51 24.73 -23.71
N SER A 255 22.53 24.80 -22.81
CA SER A 255 21.47 23.80 -22.75
C SER A 255 20.59 23.87 -24.00
N THR A 256 20.30 22.69 -24.55
CA THR A 256 19.37 22.50 -25.67
C THR A 256 18.11 21.76 -25.24
N ASP A 257 18.07 21.22 -24.02
CA ASP A 257 16.90 20.51 -23.50
C ASP A 257 15.94 21.53 -22.88
N PRO A 258 14.72 21.69 -23.43
CA PRO A 258 13.82 22.73 -22.96
C PRO A 258 13.32 22.49 -21.53
N ARG A 259 13.54 21.30 -20.94
CA ARG A 259 13.21 21.01 -19.53
C ARG A 259 14.18 21.65 -18.55
N ASP A 260 15.39 22.02 -18.99
CA ASP A 260 16.36 22.70 -18.14
C ASP A 260 15.96 24.15 -17.80
N GLY A 261 15.07 24.75 -18.60
CA GLY A 261 14.51 26.09 -18.33
C GLY A 261 13.18 26.08 -17.58
N LEU A 262 12.67 24.92 -17.18
CA LEU A 262 11.36 24.78 -16.54
C LEU A 262 11.43 24.59 -15.03
N GLY A 263 10.37 25.04 -14.36
CA GLY A 263 10.21 24.90 -12.91
C GLY A 263 11.08 25.89 -12.14
N TYR A 264 11.67 25.40 -11.05
CA TYR A 264 12.45 26.16 -10.08
C TYR A 264 13.63 25.33 -9.62
N ALA A 265 14.77 25.99 -9.38
CA ALA A 265 15.96 25.39 -8.85
C ALA A 265 16.57 26.29 -7.77
N LEU A 266 16.97 25.66 -6.67
CA LEU A 266 17.58 26.35 -5.55
C LEU A 266 18.78 25.54 -5.05
N ALA A 267 19.92 26.20 -4.98
CA ALA A 267 21.18 25.62 -4.52
C ALA A 267 21.21 25.50 -2.99
N GLU A 268 20.71 26.49 -2.26
CA GLU A 268 20.78 26.46 -0.80
C GLU A 268 19.74 27.38 -0.12
N VAL A 269 19.17 26.92 1.00
CA VAL A 269 18.34 27.74 1.91
C VAL A 269 19.05 27.99 3.24
N GLY A 270 18.91 29.19 3.78
CA GLY A 270 19.22 29.53 5.16
C GLY A 270 18.06 30.28 5.79
N PHE A 271 17.72 29.96 7.04
CA PHE A 271 16.68 30.64 7.80
C PHE A 271 17.18 30.93 9.20
N GLY A 272 16.89 32.11 9.74
CA GLY A 272 17.37 32.45 11.07
C GLY A 272 17.17 33.91 11.42
N THR A 273 18.12 34.46 12.18
CA THR A 273 18.06 35.88 12.60
C THR A 273 19.26 36.66 12.09
N THR A 274 19.05 37.92 11.76
CA THR A 274 20.14 38.88 11.55
C THR A 274 20.25 39.80 12.74
N ARG A 275 21.41 39.75 13.41
CA ARG A 275 21.77 40.58 14.57
C ARG A 275 23.09 41.28 14.27
N ASP A 276 23.15 42.59 14.47
CA ASP A 276 24.35 43.41 14.22
C ASP A 276 24.95 43.23 12.81
N GLY A 277 24.09 43.02 11.81
CA GLY A 277 24.49 42.76 10.42
C GLY A 277 24.99 41.33 10.13
N GLN A 278 25.12 40.47 11.15
CA GLN A 278 25.49 39.07 10.98
C GLN A 278 24.26 38.18 10.91
N PHE A 279 24.19 37.34 9.88
CA PHE A 279 23.18 36.29 9.75
C PHE A 279 23.59 35.06 10.58
N VAL A 280 22.70 34.63 11.46
CA VAL A 280 22.82 33.39 12.23
C VAL A 280 21.81 32.41 11.66
N ASP A 281 22.31 31.46 10.87
CA ASP A 281 21.51 30.40 10.26
C ASP A 281 21.16 29.33 11.30
N VAL A 282 19.89 28.92 11.34
CA VAL A 282 19.43 27.79 12.16
C VAL A 282 19.27 26.50 11.35
N ILE A 283 19.41 26.57 10.03
CA ILE A 283 19.47 25.37 9.18
C ILE A 283 20.80 24.64 9.41
N ARG A 284 20.71 23.35 9.70
CA ARG A 284 21.90 22.50 9.81
C ARG A 284 22.31 22.05 8.42
N LYS A 285 23.58 22.24 8.09
CA LYS A 285 24.14 21.86 6.80
C LYS A 285 24.77 20.48 6.89
N GLY A 286 24.46 19.59 5.94
CA GLY A 286 25.02 18.25 5.96
C GLY A 286 24.62 17.37 4.77
N ARG A 287 25.43 16.34 4.51
CA ARG A 287 25.23 15.39 3.39
C ARG A 287 24.67 14.05 3.86
N SER A 288 23.77 14.10 4.83
CA SER A 288 23.02 12.94 5.33
C SER A 288 21.78 13.40 6.07
N ARG A 289 20.71 12.61 6.06
CA ARG A 289 19.49 12.90 6.83
C ARG A 289 19.71 13.13 8.33
N THR A 290 20.79 12.61 8.91
CA THR A 290 21.12 12.74 10.33
C THR A 290 21.91 14.01 10.66
N SER A 291 22.52 14.65 9.66
CA SER A 291 23.33 15.85 9.83
C SER A 291 22.63 17.13 9.38
N GLN A 292 21.78 17.06 8.35
CA GLN A 292 21.05 18.20 7.81
C GLN A 292 19.74 18.50 8.57
N SER A 293 19.07 19.59 8.20
CA SER A 293 17.69 19.85 8.61
C SER A 293 16.72 19.02 7.78
N VAL A 294 15.49 18.82 8.24
CA VAL A 294 14.51 18.08 7.43
C VAL A 294 13.94 19.04 6.39
N MET A 295 14.12 18.70 5.12
CA MET A 295 13.62 19.43 3.97
C MET A 295 12.58 18.60 3.23
N HIS A 296 11.53 19.30 2.82
CA HIS A 296 10.43 18.76 2.05
C HIS A 296 10.18 19.62 0.81
N VAL A 297 9.82 19.00 -0.31
CA VAL A 297 9.56 19.66 -1.59
C VAL A 297 8.30 19.13 -2.27
N SER A 298 7.64 19.95 -3.07
CA SER A 298 6.42 19.55 -3.79
C SER A 298 6.67 18.54 -4.92
N SER A 299 7.86 18.56 -5.49
CA SER A 299 8.27 17.67 -6.59
C SER A 299 9.79 17.69 -6.80
N THR A 300 10.33 16.69 -7.52
CA THR A 300 11.75 16.61 -7.90
C THR A 300 11.88 16.27 -9.39
N ASP A 301 12.86 16.89 -10.05
CA ASP A 301 13.25 16.62 -11.43
C ASP A 301 13.84 15.20 -11.57
N PRO A 302 13.26 14.32 -12.43
CA PRO A 302 13.76 12.95 -12.62
C PRO A 302 15.07 12.88 -13.46
N TRP A 303 15.72 14.01 -13.70
CA TRP A 303 17.01 14.09 -14.37
C TRP A 303 18.10 13.42 -13.52
N HIS A 304 18.90 12.56 -14.13
CA HIS A 304 20.00 11.85 -13.48
C HIS A 304 21.09 11.46 -14.49
N ARG A 305 22.15 10.80 -14.04
CA ARG A 305 23.30 10.35 -14.85
C ARG A 305 23.45 8.84 -14.75
N ALA A 306 24.16 8.24 -15.71
CA ALA A 306 24.51 6.83 -15.65
C ALA A 306 25.33 6.45 -14.40
N VAL A 307 26.10 7.40 -13.85
CA VAL A 307 26.89 7.19 -12.62
C VAL A 307 26.05 7.19 -11.35
N ASP A 308 24.79 7.62 -11.42
CA ASP A 308 23.89 7.72 -10.27
C ASP A 308 23.14 6.40 -10.00
N LEU A 309 23.55 5.30 -10.64
CA LEU A 309 22.99 3.96 -10.39
C LEU A 309 23.09 3.60 -8.89
N ASP A 310 21.95 3.33 -8.26
CA ASP A 310 21.93 2.75 -6.92
C ASP A 310 22.04 1.22 -7.01
N LYS A 311 23.11 0.68 -6.43
CA LYS A 311 23.35 -0.77 -6.34
C LYS A 311 22.78 -1.37 -5.05
N ASP A 312 22.27 -0.55 -4.15
CA ASP A 312 21.65 -0.95 -2.89
C ASP A 312 20.12 -0.98 -2.98
N LEU A 313 19.53 -0.52 -4.10
CA LEU A 313 18.12 -0.67 -4.43
C LEU A 313 17.96 -1.52 -5.70
N GLU A 314 17.49 -2.75 -5.50
CA GLU A 314 17.22 -3.71 -6.56
C GLU A 314 15.72 -3.87 -6.79
N GLN A 315 15.32 -4.05 -8.05
CA GLN A 315 13.97 -4.40 -8.46
C GLN A 315 14.04 -5.72 -9.24
N PRO A 316 13.23 -6.76 -8.91
CA PRO A 316 13.23 -8.01 -9.65
C PRO A 316 12.90 -7.76 -11.13
N GLY A 317 13.79 -8.16 -12.04
CA GLY A 317 13.61 -7.82 -13.45
C GLY A 317 12.33 -8.42 -14.06
N LEU A 318 11.75 -7.73 -15.05
CA LEU A 318 10.47 -8.15 -15.62
C LEU A 318 10.53 -9.56 -16.25
N ASP A 319 11.64 -9.95 -16.91
CA ASP A 319 11.78 -11.32 -17.41
C ASP A 319 11.90 -12.35 -16.27
N LEU A 320 12.53 -12.00 -15.14
CA LEU A 320 12.61 -12.88 -13.95
C LEU A 320 11.19 -13.20 -13.45
N VAL A 321 10.34 -12.18 -13.28
CA VAL A 321 8.98 -12.36 -12.76
C VAL A 321 8.12 -13.18 -13.72
N PHE A 322 8.07 -12.82 -15.00
CA PHE A 322 7.24 -13.53 -15.97
C PHE A 322 7.74 -14.96 -16.25
N ARG A 323 9.06 -15.18 -16.35
CA ARG A 323 9.61 -16.52 -16.66
C ARG A 323 9.73 -17.42 -15.44
N GLY A 324 9.80 -16.85 -14.23
CA GLY A 324 9.82 -17.61 -12.98
C GLY A 324 8.51 -18.39 -12.72
N GLY A 325 7.43 -18.06 -13.43
CA GLY A 325 6.12 -18.70 -13.27
C GLY A 325 5.29 -18.12 -12.12
N LEU A 326 5.74 -17.03 -11.51
CA LEU A 326 5.01 -16.30 -10.46
C LEU A 326 3.68 -15.73 -10.95
N THR A 327 3.63 -15.29 -12.21
CA THR A 327 2.40 -14.74 -12.80
C THR A 327 1.36 -15.81 -13.12
N ASN A 328 1.71 -17.10 -13.03
CA ASN A 328 0.84 -18.23 -13.40
C ASN A 328 0.21 -18.10 -14.80
N GLY A 329 0.89 -17.41 -15.73
CA GLY A 329 0.38 -17.12 -17.08
C GLY A 329 -0.74 -16.08 -17.14
N LEU A 330 -1.06 -15.42 -16.02
CA LEU A 330 -2.00 -14.32 -15.94
C LEU A 330 -1.29 -12.97 -16.13
N PRO A 331 -2.02 -11.91 -16.54
CA PRO A 331 -1.47 -10.57 -16.53
C PRO A 331 -1.15 -10.12 -15.10
N MET A 332 0.01 -9.50 -14.95
CA MET A 332 0.43 -8.78 -13.74
C MET A 332 -0.21 -7.39 -13.75
N MET A 333 -0.54 -6.84 -12.58
CA MET A 333 -0.76 -5.41 -12.45
C MET A 333 0.62 -4.73 -12.56
N THR A 334 0.92 -4.23 -13.75
CA THR A 334 2.24 -3.65 -14.09
C THR A 334 2.34 -2.25 -13.51
N PRO A 335 3.40 -1.93 -12.75
CA PRO A 335 3.59 -0.56 -12.30
C PRO A 335 4.24 0.27 -13.41
N VAL A 336 4.06 1.58 -13.33
CA VAL A 336 4.94 2.56 -13.98
C VAL A 336 5.23 3.66 -12.97
N GLY A 337 6.44 4.23 -12.98
CA GLY A 337 6.73 5.40 -12.16
C GLY A 337 5.89 6.61 -12.58
N ALA A 338 5.77 7.61 -11.71
CA ALA A 338 5.04 8.85 -11.99
C ALA A 338 5.74 10.09 -11.44
N MET A 339 6.20 10.06 -10.18
CA MET A 339 6.84 11.20 -9.52
C MET A 339 8.28 11.41 -9.99
N PHE A 340 9.00 10.31 -10.22
CA PHE A 340 10.44 10.32 -10.55
C PHE A 340 10.77 9.63 -11.88
N ASP A 341 9.77 9.42 -12.73
CA ASP A 341 9.92 8.82 -14.05
C ASP A 341 9.38 9.75 -15.15
N THR A 342 9.33 9.26 -16.39
CA THR A 342 8.86 9.99 -17.56
C THR A 342 7.78 9.21 -18.33
N PRO A 343 6.80 9.90 -18.94
CA PRO A 343 5.79 9.22 -19.76
C PRO A 343 6.37 8.38 -20.91
N ASP A 344 7.50 8.81 -21.49
CA ASP A 344 8.18 8.08 -22.56
C ASP A 344 8.77 6.75 -22.09
N ASN A 345 9.36 6.73 -20.89
CA ASN A 345 9.89 5.51 -20.27
C ASN A 345 8.78 4.49 -19.96
N ALA A 346 7.68 4.96 -19.38
CA ALA A 346 6.49 4.13 -19.13
C ALA A 346 5.92 3.55 -20.43
N ALA A 347 5.78 4.36 -21.49
CA ALA A 347 5.30 3.88 -22.78
C ALA A 347 6.27 2.86 -23.41
N ALA A 348 7.57 3.02 -23.21
CA ALA A 348 8.57 2.07 -23.68
C ALA A 348 8.49 0.72 -22.93
N GLU A 349 8.23 0.73 -21.63
CA GLU A 349 8.00 -0.47 -20.82
C GLU A 349 6.81 -1.27 -21.36
N ILE A 350 5.67 -0.61 -21.57
CA ILE A 350 4.46 -1.26 -22.08
C ILE A 350 4.68 -1.83 -23.48
N ARG A 351 5.38 -1.10 -24.36
CA ARG A 351 5.76 -1.61 -25.69
C ARG A 351 6.65 -2.84 -25.56
N TRP A 352 7.65 -2.80 -24.69
CA TRP A 352 8.57 -3.91 -24.46
C TRP A 352 7.84 -5.16 -23.99
N LEU A 353 6.99 -5.05 -22.96
CA LEU A 353 6.19 -6.17 -22.43
C LEU A 353 5.37 -6.84 -23.53
N LYS A 354 4.69 -6.03 -24.36
CA LYS A 354 3.91 -6.52 -25.49
C LYS A 354 4.77 -7.19 -26.57
N ARG A 355 5.92 -6.60 -26.93
CA ARG A 355 6.84 -7.20 -27.92
C ARG A 355 7.49 -8.48 -27.40
N ARG A 356 7.73 -8.59 -26.10
CA ARG A 356 8.21 -9.80 -25.43
C ARG A 356 7.16 -10.91 -25.38
N GLY A 357 5.88 -10.56 -25.58
CA GLY A 357 4.75 -11.49 -25.56
C GLY A 357 4.14 -11.70 -24.17
N TYR A 358 4.44 -10.81 -23.22
CA TYR A 358 3.87 -10.89 -21.87
C TYR A 358 2.48 -10.25 -21.80
N PRO A 359 1.53 -10.88 -21.07
CA PRO A 359 0.19 -10.33 -20.91
C PRO A 359 0.22 -9.11 -19.98
N VAL A 360 -0.37 -8.01 -20.44
CA VAL A 360 -0.57 -6.77 -19.68
C VAL A 360 -1.98 -6.26 -19.93
N ASP A 361 -2.77 -6.10 -18.88
CA ASP A 361 -4.15 -5.59 -18.96
C ASP A 361 -4.42 -4.45 -17.98
N GLN A 362 -3.64 -4.37 -16.90
CA GLN A 362 -3.74 -3.37 -15.85
C GLN A 362 -2.39 -2.69 -15.64
N VAL A 363 -2.40 -1.37 -15.55
CA VAL A 363 -1.24 -0.56 -15.17
C VAL A 363 -1.59 0.30 -13.96
N GLU A 364 -0.79 0.17 -12.91
CA GLU A 364 -0.83 1.02 -11.71
C GLU A 364 0.18 2.15 -11.90
N ILE A 365 -0.26 3.41 -11.75
CA ILE A 365 0.57 4.59 -12.02
C ILE A 365 1.08 5.17 -10.70
N GLY A 366 2.39 5.12 -10.49
CA GLY A 366 3.09 5.64 -9.31
C GLY A 366 2.92 4.80 -8.04
N GLU A 367 3.76 5.11 -7.04
CA GLU A 367 3.84 4.44 -5.74
C GLU A 367 3.74 5.45 -4.60
N GLU A 368 2.82 5.24 -3.65
CA GLU A 368 2.63 6.03 -2.42
C GLU A 368 2.76 7.56 -2.56
N ALA A 369 2.23 8.14 -3.65
CA ALA A 369 2.35 9.58 -3.89
C ALA A 369 1.74 10.45 -2.76
N ASP A 370 0.80 9.87 -2.01
CA ASP A 370 0.20 10.47 -0.81
C ASP A 370 1.14 10.48 0.39
N GLY A 371 1.95 9.44 0.58
CA GLY A 371 2.98 9.35 1.62
C GLY A 371 4.24 10.18 1.31
N GLN A 372 4.45 10.54 0.05
CA GLN A 372 5.62 11.31 -0.42
C GLN A 372 5.36 12.83 -0.50
N TYR A 373 4.33 13.32 0.18
CA TYR A 373 3.95 14.74 0.28
C TYR A 373 3.61 15.41 -1.06
N GLY A 374 3.39 14.62 -2.12
CA GLY A 374 2.99 15.12 -3.43
C GLY A 374 1.63 15.83 -3.34
N SER A 375 1.53 17.03 -3.92
CA SER A 375 0.23 17.70 -4.00
C SER A 375 -0.72 16.87 -4.89
N PRO A 376 -1.97 16.58 -4.47
CA PRO A 376 -2.87 15.68 -5.19
C PRO A 376 -3.13 16.10 -6.63
N GLU A 377 -3.13 17.41 -6.89
CA GLU A 377 -3.35 17.97 -8.22
C GLU A 377 -2.11 17.95 -9.11
N ASP A 378 -0.91 18.02 -8.53
CA ASP A 378 0.34 17.84 -9.26
C ASP A 378 0.51 16.37 -9.64
N TYR A 379 0.26 15.46 -8.70
CA TYR A 379 0.15 14.04 -9.01
C TYR A 379 -0.94 13.79 -10.05
N GLY A 380 -2.12 14.40 -9.92
CA GLY A 380 -3.19 14.30 -10.92
C GLY A 380 -2.76 14.77 -12.32
N ALA A 381 -1.88 15.77 -12.40
CA ALA A 381 -1.32 16.25 -13.67
C ALA A 381 -0.35 15.24 -14.29
N LEU A 382 0.48 14.60 -13.47
CA LEU A 382 1.38 13.52 -13.90
C LEU A 382 0.57 12.29 -14.30
N TYR A 383 -0.35 11.83 -13.45
CA TYR A 383 -1.23 10.69 -13.69
C TYR A 383 -1.88 10.73 -15.08
N LEU A 384 -2.43 11.88 -15.48
CA LEU A 384 -3.06 12.02 -16.81
C LEU A 384 -2.06 11.90 -17.96
N GLN A 385 -0.84 12.42 -17.81
CA GLN A 385 0.21 12.29 -18.82
C GLN A 385 0.66 10.82 -18.99
N PHE A 386 0.87 10.12 -17.87
CA PHE A 386 1.23 8.70 -17.89
C PHE A 386 0.09 7.83 -18.42
N ALA A 387 -1.16 8.11 -18.04
CA ALA A 387 -2.35 7.45 -18.57
C ALA A 387 -2.46 7.61 -20.09
N ASP A 388 -2.20 8.82 -20.61
CA ASP A 388 -2.20 9.10 -22.05
C ASP A 388 -1.06 8.36 -22.77
N ALA A 389 0.14 8.31 -22.19
CA ALA A 389 1.29 7.60 -22.73
C ALA A 389 1.08 6.07 -22.81
N VAL A 390 0.53 5.47 -21.74
CA VAL A 390 0.20 4.03 -21.71
C VAL A 390 -0.89 3.70 -22.74
N ARG A 391 -1.95 4.50 -22.80
CA ARG A 391 -3.08 4.26 -23.72
C ARG A 391 -2.73 4.53 -25.18
N ALA A 392 -1.75 5.39 -25.45
CA ALA A 392 -1.20 5.56 -26.79
C ALA A 392 -0.53 4.26 -27.31
N VAL A 393 -0.01 3.42 -26.41
CA VAL A 393 0.56 2.10 -26.76
C VAL A 393 -0.52 1.03 -26.89
N ASP A 394 -1.47 0.99 -25.95
CA ASP A 394 -2.64 0.12 -26.03
C ASP A 394 -3.87 0.74 -25.34
N PRO A 395 -4.90 1.15 -26.10
CA PRO A 395 -6.09 1.75 -25.52
C PRO A 395 -6.94 0.74 -24.72
N LYS A 396 -6.64 -0.57 -24.77
CA LYS A 396 -7.35 -1.60 -23.99
C LYS A 396 -6.80 -1.76 -22.57
N ILE A 397 -5.61 -1.24 -22.28
CA ILE A 397 -5.04 -1.31 -20.94
C ILE A 397 -5.88 -0.44 -19.99
N THR A 398 -6.26 -1.04 -18.87
CA THR A 398 -6.92 -0.33 -17.78
C THR A 398 -5.83 0.30 -16.92
N VAL A 399 -5.79 1.62 -16.88
CA VAL A 399 -4.90 2.35 -15.97
C VAL A 399 -5.66 2.68 -14.67
N GLY A 400 -4.94 2.69 -13.56
CA GLY A 400 -5.48 2.97 -12.24
C GLY A 400 -4.37 3.36 -11.28
N GLY A 401 -4.68 3.33 -9.99
CA GLY A 401 -3.86 3.94 -8.96
C GLY A 401 -4.55 5.18 -8.36
N PRO A 402 -3.79 6.13 -7.77
CA PRO A 402 -2.44 5.89 -7.26
C PRO A 402 -2.43 4.65 -6.40
N SER A 403 -1.29 3.98 -6.36
CA SER A 403 -0.99 3.16 -5.21
C SER A 403 -0.93 4.07 -3.98
N LEU A 404 -2.01 4.10 -3.19
CA LEU A 404 -2.06 4.92 -1.97
C LEU A 404 -1.46 4.15 -0.80
N GLN A 405 -0.63 4.81 0.01
CA GLN A 405 -0.21 4.29 1.31
C GLN A 405 -1.43 4.01 2.21
N SER A 406 -2.49 4.81 2.08
CA SER A 406 -3.77 4.54 2.73
C SER A 406 -4.95 5.17 1.99
N ALA A 407 -6.08 4.47 2.01
CA ALA A 407 -7.35 5.03 1.51
C ALA A 407 -7.89 6.20 2.36
N THR A 408 -7.33 6.44 3.55
CA THR A 408 -7.76 7.50 4.47
C THR A 408 -6.65 8.53 4.73
N THR A 409 -5.73 8.74 3.78
CA THR A 409 -4.64 9.70 3.94
C THR A 409 -5.12 11.15 3.91
N GLU A 410 -4.69 11.92 4.91
CA GLU A 410 -4.81 13.36 4.94
C GLU A 410 -3.54 14.05 4.43
N MET A 411 -3.72 15.18 3.77
CA MET A 411 -2.68 16.14 3.45
C MET A 411 -2.07 16.67 4.75
N TRP A 412 -0.75 16.62 4.81
CA TRP A 412 0.00 17.39 5.79
C TRP A 412 -0.10 18.90 5.46
N MET A 413 -0.22 19.74 6.49
CA MET A 413 -0.13 21.21 6.39
C MET A 413 -0.81 21.86 5.15
N PRO A 414 -2.08 21.54 4.81
CA PRO A 414 -2.69 22.06 3.58
C PRO A 414 -2.91 23.58 3.66
N ASP A 415 -3.13 24.20 2.51
CA ASP A 415 -3.53 25.61 2.48
C ASP A 415 -4.93 25.80 3.08
N GLN A 416 -5.14 26.95 3.72
CA GLN A 416 -6.39 27.25 4.40
C GLN A 416 -7.57 27.20 3.42
N GLY A 417 -8.58 26.40 3.76
CA GLY A 417 -9.79 26.23 2.94
C GLY A 417 -9.68 25.13 1.88
N GLU A 418 -8.51 24.54 1.68
CA GLU A 418 -8.39 23.30 0.91
C GLU A 418 -8.87 22.10 1.72
N SER A 419 -9.34 21.05 1.04
CA SER A 419 -9.63 19.79 1.72
C SER A 419 -8.35 19.17 2.26
N ARG A 420 -8.45 18.57 3.45
CA ARG A 420 -7.41 17.71 4.02
C ARG A 420 -7.35 16.35 3.35
N TRP A 421 -8.41 15.86 2.72
CA TRP A 421 -8.40 14.50 2.17
C TRP A 421 -7.65 14.45 0.84
N TRP A 422 -6.49 13.76 0.82
CA TRP A 422 -5.62 13.70 -0.35
C TRP A 422 -6.38 13.15 -1.57
N HIS A 423 -7.05 12.02 -1.37
CA HIS A 423 -7.74 11.31 -2.42
C HIS A 423 -8.98 12.08 -2.94
N GLN A 424 -9.69 12.82 -2.09
CA GLN A 424 -10.78 13.72 -2.51
C GLN A 424 -10.29 14.77 -3.52
N ARG A 425 -9.12 15.35 -3.28
CA ARG A 425 -8.52 16.37 -4.15
C ARG A 425 -8.08 15.79 -5.48
N PHE A 426 -7.45 14.61 -5.48
CA PHE A 426 -7.11 13.88 -6.70
C PHE A 426 -8.33 13.57 -7.56
N VAL A 427 -9.39 12.99 -6.98
CA VAL A 427 -10.64 12.72 -7.70
C VAL A 427 -11.28 14.00 -8.23
N SER A 428 -11.27 15.08 -7.44
CA SER A 428 -11.80 16.38 -7.84
C SER A 428 -11.02 16.96 -9.02
N TYR A 429 -9.69 16.79 -9.04
CA TYR A 429 -8.82 17.21 -10.14
C TYR A 429 -9.18 16.50 -11.45
N LEU A 430 -9.38 15.17 -11.42
CA LEU A 430 -9.78 14.40 -12.59
C LEU A 430 -11.19 14.78 -13.07
N LYS A 431 -12.13 14.98 -12.15
CA LYS A 431 -13.50 15.44 -12.44
C LYS A 431 -13.51 16.80 -13.14
N ALA A 432 -12.75 17.77 -12.62
CA ALA A 432 -12.66 19.12 -13.17
C ALA A 432 -12.16 19.14 -14.63
N ARG A 433 -11.44 18.10 -15.05
CA ARG A 433 -10.93 17.94 -16.42
C ARG A 433 -11.81 17.03 -17.29
N GLY A 434 -12.90 16.47 -16.76
CA GLY A 434 -13.71 15.47 -17.47
C GLY A 434 -12.99 14.15 -17.71
N ARG A 435 -11.92 13.87 -16.95
CA ARG A 435 -11.03 12.71 -17.11
C ARG A 435 -11.18 11.67 -16.00
N LEU A 436 -12.21 11.76 -15.15
CA LEU A 436 -12.45 10.77 -14.08
C LEU A 436 -12.53 9.32 -14.59
N ARG A 437 -13.04 9.13 -15.82
CA ARG A 437 -13.09 7.81 -16.48
C ARG A 437 -11.72 7.17 -16.71
N ASP A 438 -10.64 7.93 -16.55
CA ASP A 438 -9.29 7.41 -16.72
C ASP A 438 -8.84 6.62 -15.51
N LEU A 439 -9.44 6.90 -14.34
CA LEU A 439 -9.32 6.11 -13.13
C LEU A 439 -10.09 4.79 -13.27
N GLY A 440 -9.48 3.83 -13.97
CA GLY A 440 -10.07 2.53 -14.28
C GLY A 440 -10.17 1.59 -13.08
N PHE A 441 -9.37 1.83 -12.05
CA PHE A 441 -9.47 1.24 -10.71
C PHE A 441 -8.79 2.17 -9.70
N VAL A 442 -9.18 2.07 -8.43
CA VAL A 442 -8.48 2.72 -7.31
C VAL A 442 -7.77 1.64 -6.51
N SER A 443 -6.48 1.83 -6.26
CA SER A 443 -5.68 0.97 -5.41
C SER A 443 -5.24 1.69 -4.14
N PHE A 444 -5.02 0.90 -3.09
CA PHE A 444 -4.54 1.39 -1.80
C PHE A 444 -3.98 0.21 -0.98
N GLU A 445 -3.12 0.53 -0.04
CA GLU A 445 -2.65 -0.41 0.98
C GLU A 445 -3.61 -0.44 2.17
N HIS A 446 -3.66 -1.59 2.83
CA HIS A 446 -4.47 -1.77 4.03
C HIS A 446 -3.67 -2.49 5.12
N TYR A 447 -2.99 -1.67 5.92
CA TYR A 447 -2.28 -2.04 7.15
C TYR A 447 -2.96 -1.37 8.34
N PRO A 448 -3.96 -1.99 8.98
CA PRO A 448 -4.84 -1.29 9.92
C PRO A 448 -4.17 -0.91 11.26
N PHE A 449 -2.95 -1.37 11.56
CA PHE A 449 -2.33 -1.21 12.87
C PHE A 449 -0.84 -0.81 12.79
N ASP A 450 -0.52 0.47 13.02
CA ASP A 450 0.89 0.92 13.14
C ASP A 450 1.57 0.42 14.41
N ASP A 451 0.79 0.32 15.49
CA ASP A 451 1.23 -0.28 16.74
C ASP A 451 0.95 -1.79 16.73
N VAL A 452 2.00 -2.60 16.69
CA VAL A 452 1.91 -4.07 16.75
C VAL A 452 1.92 -4.63 18.17
N CYS A 453 1.89 -3.77 19.20
CA CYS A 453 1.85 -4.16 20.60
C CYS A 453 0.42 -4.15 21.19
N GLY A 454 0.30 -4.48 22.48
CA GLY A 454 -0.97 -4.41 23.21
C GLY A 454 -1.94 -5.57 22.96
N ARG A 455 -3.26 -5.29 23.07
CA ARG A 455 -4.33 -6.28 22.98
C ARG A 455 -4.67 -6.63 21.53
N ILE A 456 -3.97 -7.61 20.97
CA ILE A 456 -4.15 -8.08 19.59
C ILE A 456 -5.58 -8.53 19.31
N ASP A 457 -6.25 -9.17 20.27
CA ASP A 457 -7.64 -9.60 20.12
C ASP A 457 -8.60 -8.41 19.91
N GLU A 458 -8.40 -7.30 20.63
CA GLU A 458 -9.18 -6.08 20.46
C GLU A 458 -8.95 -5.47 19.08
N LYS A 459 -7.69 -5.37 18.63
CA LYS A 459 -7.33 -4.91 17.28
C LYS A 459 -8.05 -5.74 16.21
N LEU A 460 -7.97 -7.07 16.29
CA LEU A 460 -8.69 -7.97 15.36
C LEU A 460 -10.20 -7.70 15.35
N LYS A 461 -10.82 -7.44 16.50
CA LYS A 461 -12.26 -7.14 16.60
C LYS A 461 -12.62 -5.75 16.03
N ASP A 462 -11.72 -4.77 16.13
CA ASP A 462 -11.92 -3.40 15.64
C ASP A 462 -11.75 -3.26 14.12
N HIS A 463 -10.98 -4.16 13.49
CA HIS A 463 -10.74 -4.20 12.05
C HIS A 463 -12.00 -4.04 11.20
N THR A 464 -13.13 -4.65 11.60
CA THR A 464 -14.38 -4.56 10.82
C THR A 464 -14.82 -3.12 10.60
N ALA A 465 -14.79 -2.30 11.65
CA ALA A 465 -15.21 -0.90 11.56
C ALA A 465 -14.19 -0.06 10.77
N MET A 466 -12.90 -0.38 10.89
CA MET A 466 -11.83 0.31 10.15
C MET A 466 -11.98 0.11 8.64
N LEU A 467 -12.14 -1.14 8.18
CA LEU A 467 -12.31 -1.42 6.76
C LEU A 467 -13.65 -0.90 6.22
N ASP A 468 -14.74 -0.92 7.01
CA ASP A 468 -15.99 -0.26 6.62
C ASP A 468 -15.82 1.28 6.50
N GLY A 469 -14.97 1.88 7.35
CA GLY A 469 -14.57 3.28 7.28
C GLY A 469 -13.81 3.63 6.00
N VAL A 470 -12.93 2.74 5.52
CA VAL A 470 -12.24 2.89 4.23
C VAL A 470 -13.22 2.97 3.06
N PHE A 471 -14.20 2.06 2.98
CA PHE A 471 -15.22 2.12 1.92
C PHE A 471 -16.05 3.41 1.98
N ALA A 472 -16.40 3.87 3.19
CA ALA A 472 -17.13 5.11 3.38
C ALA A 472 -16.29 6.33 2.94
N ARG A 473 -15.02 6.39 3.35
CA ARG A 473 -14.10 7.47 2.99
C ARG A 473 -13.92 7.59 1.49
N LEU A 474 -13.66 6.48 0.78
CA LEU A 474 -13.51 6.49 -0.67
C LEU A 474 -14.79 6.96 -1.38
N ALA A 475 -15.96 6.57 -0.87
CA ALA A 475 -17.24 7.06 -1.38
C ALA A 475 -17.42 8.57 -1.15
N ASP A 476 -17.07 9.07 0.03
CA ASP A 476 -17.14 10.48 0.40
C ASP A 476 -16.13 11.34 -0.37
N ASP A 477 -14.98 10.77 -0.75
CA ASP A 477 -14.00 11.37 -1.66
C ASP A 477 -14.50 11.43 -3.11
N GLY A 478 -15.63 10.76 -3.37
CA GLY A 478 -16.32 10.80 -4.64
C GLY A 478 -15.84 9.76 -5.65
N VAL A 479 -15.23 8.65 -5.19
CA VAL A 479 -15.00 7.46 -6.02
C VAL A 479 -16.35 6.92 -6.51
N PRO A 480 -16.56 6.75 -7.82
CA PRO A 480 -17.76 6.12 -8.32
C PRO A 480 -17.92 4.70 -7.76
N LYS A 481 -19.13 4.33 -7.34
CA LYS A 481 -19.44 2.96 -6.86
C LYS A 481 -19.12 1.85 -7.87
N THR A 482 -19.02 2.19 -9.15
CA THR A 482 -18.69 1.26 -10.24
C THR A 482 -17.19 1.13 -10.48
N THR A 483 -16.37 2.00 -9.90
CA THR A 483 -14.91 1.93 -10.03
C THR A 483 -14.41 0.74 -9.21
N PRO A 484 -13.70 -0.22 -9.83
CA PRO A 484 -13.08 -1.33 -9.12
C PRO A 484 -12.13 -0.83 -8.02
N LEU A 485 -12.25 -1.43 -6.84
CA LEU A 485 -11.34 -1.19 -5.72
C LEU A 485 -10.34 -2.35 -5.61
N VAL A 486 -9.08 -2.00 -5.44
CA VAL A 486 -7.96 -2.93 -5.32
C VAL A 486 -7.26 -2.66 -4.00
N ILE A 487 -7.07 -3.68 -3.18
CA ILE A 487 -6.09 -3.61 -2.10
C ILE A 487 -4.77 -4.08 -2.69
N SER A 488 -3.91 -3.13 -3.08
CA SER A 488 -2.61 -3.42 -3.73
C SER A 488 -1.62 -4.02 -2.75
N GLU A 489 -1.80 -3.78 -1.46
CA GLU A 489 -1.11 -4.48 -0.39
C GLU A 489 -2.01 -4.67 0.84
N TYR A 490 -1.98 -5.86 1.43
CA TYR A 490 -2.53 -6.05 2.76
C TYR A 490 -1.60 -6.86 3.64
N GLY A 491 -1.70 -6.55 4.93
CA GLY A 491 -1.05 -7.26 6.01
C GLY A 491 -1.56 -6.73 7.34
N PHE A 492 -0.94 -7.15 8.42
CA PHE A 492 -1.35 -6.73 9.76
C PHE A 492 -0.86 -5.33 10.14
N SER A 493 0.33 -4.95 9.67
CA SER A 493 0.98 -3.68 9.94
C SER A 493 2.03 -3.43 8.86
N ALA A 494 2.32 -2.16 8.56
CA ALA A 494 3.52 -1.77 7.82
C ALA A 494 4.80 -2.00 8.66
N TYR A 495 4.67 -2.18 9.97
CA TYR A 495 5.76 -2.45 10.88
C TYR A 495 5.91 -3.94 11.23
N SER A 496 7.16 -4.40 11.36
CA SER A 496 7.48 -5.79 11.65
C SER A 496 7.50 -6.09 13.15
N GLY A 497 6.95 -7.26 13.52
CA GLY A 497 6.92 -7.76 14.88
C GLY A 497 6.41 -9.20 14.95
N ARG A 498 6.50 -9.82 16.14
CA ARG A 498 6.13 -11.22 16.40
C ARG A 498 4.73 -11.59 15.91
N VAL A 499 3.76 -10.70 16.10
CA VAL A 499 2.36 -10.95 15.71
C VAL A 499 2.22 -11.29 14.22
N MET A 500 3.09 -10.75 13.37
CA MET A 500 3.14 -10.98 11.91
C MET A 500 3.46 -12.44 11.55
N SER A 501 4.14 -13.14 12.46
CA SER A 501 4.52 -14.55 12.31
C SER A 501 3.57 -15.52 13.01
N GLU A 502 2.53 -15.03 13.70
CA GLU A 502 1.63 -15.85 14.52
C GLU A 502 0.22 -15.97 13.92
N VAL A 503 -0.60 -16.84 14.52
CA VAL A 503 -1.99 -17.10 14.08
C VAL A 503 -2.82 -15.81 13.95
N PRO A 504 -2.73 -14.79 14.82
CA PRO A 504 -3.50 -13.55 14.65
C PRO A 504 -3.34 -12.86 13.29
N ALA A 505 -2.13 -12.81 12.71
CA ALA A 505 -1.93 -12.25 11.37
C ALA A 505 -2.66 -13.07 10.29
N ALA A 506 -2.63 -14.41 10.41
CA ALA A 506 -3.38 -15.31 9.53
C ALA A 506 -4.90 -15.05 9.58
N LEU A 507 -5.43 -14.77 10.79
CA LEU A 507 -6.85 -14.45 10.98
C LEU A 507 -7.20 -13.11 10.33
N LEU A 508 -6.39 -12.07 10.56
CA LEU A 508 -6.63 -10.75 9.99
C LEU A 508 -6.56 -10.79 8.46
N ASN A 509 -5.55 -11.44 7.89
CA ASN A 509 -5.41 -11.58 6.44
C ASN A 509 -6.64 -12.24 5.79
N ALA A 510 -7.18 -13.28 6.43
CA ALA A 510 -8.45 -13.88 5.98
C ALA A 510 -9.64 -12.95 6.18
N ASP A 511 -9.70 -12.20 7.28
CA ASP A 511 -10.76 -11.24 7.60
C ASP A 511 -10.80 -10.08 6.59
N ILE A 512 -9.63 -9.51 6.24
CA ILE A 512 -9.45 -8.47 5.21
C ILE A 512 -10.05 -8.97 3.88
N VAL A 513 -9.57 -10.10 3.37
CA VAL A 513 -10.02 -10.64 2.08
C VAL A 513 -11.52 -10.96 2.11
N GLY A 514 -11.99 -11.62 3.18
CA GLY A 514 -13.39 -11.98 3.36
C GLY A 514 -14.32 -10.77 3.36
N GLN A 515 -13.99 -9.74 4.16
CA GLN A 515 -14.79 -8.52 4.26
C GLN A 515 -14.72 -7.71 2.98
N PHE A 516 -13.53 -7.51 2.42
CA PHE A 516 -13.32 -6.74 1.20
C PHE A 516 -14.12 -7.32 0.02
N MET A 517 -14.07 -8.64 -0.19
CA MET A 517 -14.87 -9.29 -1.23
C MET A 517 -16.37 -9.22 -0.94
N SER A 518 -16.79 -9.28 0.33
CA SER A 518 -18.21 -9.15 0.73
C SER A 518 -18.77 -7.74 0.54
N ARG A 519 -17.90 -6.72 0.47
CA ARG A 519 -18.25 -5.31 0.23
C ARG A 519 -18.12 -4.90 -1.24
N GLY A 520 -17.78 -5.83 -2.14
CA GLY A 520 -17.67 -5.55 -3.57
C GLY A 520 -16.26 -5.18 -4.06
N GLY A 521 -15.23 -5.40 -3.23
CA GLY A 521 -13.84 -5.29 -3.65
C GLY A 521 -13.51 -6.18 -4.85
N LYS A 522 -12.53 -5.77 -5.66
CA LYS A 522 -12.18 -6.44 -6.92
C LYS A 522 -10.96 -7.35 -6.80
N GLN A 523 -9.88 -6.85 -6.21
CA GLN A 523 -8.59 -7.54 -6.10
C GLN A 523 -7.94 -7.24 -4.74
N ALA A 524 -7.28 -8.23 -4.14
CA ALA A 524 -6.51 -8.07 -2.91
C ALA A 524 -5.18 -8.84 -3.01
N PHE A 525 -4.08 -8.17 -2.71
CA PHE A 525 -2.74 -8.71 -2.85
C PHE A 525 -2.01 -8.76 -1.50
N LEU A 526 -1.55 -9.94 -1.11
CA LEU A 526 -0.82 -10.15 0.13
C LEU A 526 0.57 -9.55 0.02
N PHE A 527 0.94 -8.65 0.93
CA PHE A 527 2.34 -8.26 1.12
C PHE A 527 3.08 -9.27 2.00
N GLY A 528 4.39 -9.41 1.77
CA GLY A 528 5.16 -10.53 2.32
C GLY A 528 4.86 -11.85 1.61
N TYR A 529 4.58 -11.80 0.30
CA TYR A 529 4.42 -13.00 -0.52
C TYR A 529 5.73 -13.81 -0.60
N THR A 530 6.86 -13.12 -0.61
CA THR A 530 8.20 -13.70 -0.63
C THR A 530 8.58 -14.33 0.72
N PRO A 531 9.52 -15.30 0.74
CA PRO A 531 10.15 -15.73 1.97
C PRO A 531 10.93 -14.59 2.63
N ASN A 532 10.98 -14.55 3.96
CA ASN A 532 11.72 -13.52 4.69
C ASN A 532 12.24 -14.05 6.05
N THR A 533 13.00 -13.21 6.76
CA THR A 533 13.47 -13.44 8.13
C THR A 533 12.69 -12.57 9.13
N PRO A 534 12.60 -13.00 10.40
CA PRO A 534 12.04 -12.20 11.48
C PRO A 534 12.92 -10.99 11.80
N ILE A 535 12.31 -9.82 11.95
CA ILE A 535 12.99 -8.59 12.37
C ILE A 535 12.20 -7.89 13.48
N ASN A 536 12.81 -6.89 14.12
CA ASN A 536 12.15 -5.97 15.04
C ASN A 536 12.50 -4.54 14.64
N GLN A 537 11.50 -3.73 14.27
CA GLN A 537 11.70 -2.34 13.85
C GLN A 537 11.63 -1.38 15.05
N HIS A 538 12.49 -1.61 16.04
CA HIS A 538 12.70 -0.79 17.24
C HIS A 538 11.52 -0.64 18.21
N GLN A 539 10.47 -1.45 18.07
CA GLN A 539 9.40 -1.55 19.05
C GLN A 539 9.71 -2.67 20.05
N ALA A 540 10.20 -2.32 21.24
CA ALA A 540 10.66 -3.30 22.24
C ALA A 540 9.58 -4.32 22.65
N CYS A 541 8.30 -3.92 22.63
CA CYS A 541 7.17 -4.80 22.95
C CYS A 541 6.73 -5.73 21.81
N ALA A 542 7.20 -5.49 20.58
CA ALA A 542 6.72 -6.18 19.39
C ALA A 542 7.32 -7.59 19.23
N GLY A 543 8.47 -7.87 19.84
CA GLY A 543 9.24 -9.10 19.59
C GLY A 543 9.72 -9.19 18.13
N TYR A 544 10.22 -10.36 17.71
CA TYR A 544 10.72 -10.58 16.35
C TYR A 544 9.71 -11.33 15.50
N GLY A 545 9.42 -10.82 14.32
CA GLY A 545 8.53 -11.43 13.33
C GLY A 545 8.41 -10.55 12.09
N ASN A 546 7.87 -11.06 10.99
CA ASN A 546 7.79 -10.32 9.73
C ASN A 546 6.63 -10.78 8.85
N MET A 547 6.23 -9.95 7.88
CA MET A 547 5.30 -10.35 6.83
C MET A 547 6.00 -11.33 5.89
N MET A 548 5.55 -12.58 5.93
CA MET A 548 6.10 -13.63 5.08
C MET A 548 5.12 -14.79 4.94
N THR A 549 5.08 -15.42 3.78
CA THR A 549 4.45 -16.73 3.61
C THR A 549 5.37 -17.85 4.11
N TRP A 550 6.67 -17.69 3.93
CA TRP A 550 7.67 -18.65 4.37
C TRP A 550 8.77 -17.94 5.17
N GLN A 551 9.15 -18.51 6.30
CA GLN A 551 10.41 -18.12 6.93
C GLN A 551 11.58 -18.82 6.22
N THR A 552 12.64 -18.07 5.95
CA THR A 552 13.86 -18.63 5.37
C THR A 552 14.70 -19.38 6.39
N ASP A 553 15.55 -20.27 5.90
CA ASP A 553 16.70 -20.77 6.63
C ASP A 553 17.90 -19.81 6.55
N GLU A 554 19.02 -20.27 7.09
CA GLU A 554 20.28 -19.55 7.13
C GLU A 554 20.85 -19.25 5.73
N ASP A 555 20.44 -19.99 4.70
CA ASP A 555 20.85 -19.82 3.29
C ASP A 555 19.82 -19.00 2.48
N GLY A 556 18.85 -18.37 3.16
CA GLY A 556 17.78 -17.60 2.51
C GLY A 556 16.74 -18.46 1.79
N GLN A 557 16.71 -19.76 2.02
CA GLN A 557 15.78 -20.67 1.36
C GLN A 557 14.52 -20.87 2.19
N ALA A 558 13.36 -20.84 1.54
CA ALA A 558 12.05 -21.08 2.15
C ALA A 558 12.05 -22.43 2.89
N LYS A 559 11.88 -22.41 4.21
CA LYS A 559 11.96 -23.61 5.06
C LYS A 559 10.69 -23.86 5.85
N TRP A 560 10.16 -22.85 6.53
CA TRP A 560 8.99 -23.03 7.39
C TRP A 560 7.79 -22.23 6.91
N PRO A 561 6.66 -22.87 6.57
CA PRO A 561 5.46 -22.16 6.19
C PRO A 561 4.88 -21.43 7.42
N SER A 562 4.53 -20.16 7.23
CA SER A 562 3.97 -19.31 8.27
C SER A 562 2.44 -19.51 8.41
N PRO A 563 1.83 -18.98 9.48
CA PRO A 563 0.38 -18.87 9.59
C PRO A 563 -0.24 -18.13 8.41
N THR A 564 0.43 -17.09 7.91
CA THR A 564 0.00 -16.33 6.73
C THR A 564 -0.07 -17.21 5.47
N PHE A 565 0.90 -18.10 5.25
CA PHE A 565 0.82 -19.10 4.18
C PHE A 565 -0.39 -20.02 4.33
N GLN A 566 -0.65 -20.51 5.54
CA GLN A 566 -1.78 -21.41 5.78
C GLN A 566 -3.14 -20.71 5.58
N SER A 567 -3.22 -19.42 5.92
CA SER A 567 -4.39 -18.58 5.62
C SER A 567 -4.60 -18.43 4.11
N ALA A 568 -3.54 -18.04 3.37
CA ALA A 568 -3.60 -17.92 1.91
C ALA A 568 -3.99 -19.25 1.25
N TRP A 569 -3.44 -20.37 1.72
CA TRP A 569 -3.79 -21.71 1.23
C TRP A 569 -5.27 -22.04 1.48
N LEU A 570 -5.80 -21.76 2.67
CA LEU A 570 -7.21 -21.97 2.99
C LEU A 570 -8.13 -21.10 2.14
N LEU A 571 -7.76 -19.84 1.90
CA LEU A 571 -8.50 -18.93 1.02
C LEU A 571 -8.62 -19.50 -0.40
N THR A 572 -7.51 -19.97 -0.97
CA THR A 572 -7.39 -20.34 -2.39
C THR A 572 -7.81 -21.80 -2.69
N HIS A 573 -7.74 -22.71 -1.71
CA HIS A 573 -8.01 -24.14 -1.92
C HIS A 573 -9.25 -24.68 -1.19
N ALA A 574 -9.57 -24.13 -0.01
CA ALA A 574 -10.67 -24.63 0.82
C ALA A 574 -11.91 -23.74 0.70
N TRP A 575 -11.76 -22.43 0.94
CA TRP A 575 -12.87 -21.48 0.87
C TRP A 575 -13.30 -21.29 -0.58
N THR A 576 -12.35 -20.98 -1.46
CA THR A 576 -12.57 -20.95 -2.89
C THR A 576 -11.98 -22.19 -3.58
N GLN A 577 -12.12 -22.27 -4.90
CA GLN A 577 -11.31 -23.13 -5.75
C GLN A 577 -10.47 -22.26 -6.69
N GLY A 578 -9.19 -22.56 -6.79
CA GLY A 578 -8.27 -21.86 -7.67
C GLY A 578 -8.44 -22.13 -9.17
N ASP A 579 -9.63 -22.53 -9.65
CA ASP A 579 -9.91 -22.64 -11.08
C ASP A 579 -10.49 -21.33 -11.65
N HIS A 580 -10.78 -21.31 -12.96
CA HIS A 580 -11.33 -20.13 -13.65
C HIS A 580 -12.82 -19.86 -13.36
N GLY A 581 -13.42 -20.54 -12.38
CA GLY A 581 -14.85 -20.47 -12.12
C GLY A 581 -15.26 -19.28 -11.23
N GLN A 582 -16.43 -18.71 -11.53
CA GLN A 582 -16.99 -17.62 -10.75
C GLN A 582 -17.56 -18.09 -9.41
N HIS A 583 -17.14 -17.41 -8.34
CA HIS A 583 -17.67 -17.58 -6.99
C HIS A 583 -18.65 -16.45 -6.70
N GLN A 584 -19.78 -16.79 -6.11
CA GLN A 584 -20.80 -15.82 -5.70
C GLN A 584 -20.71 -15.58 -4.20
N VAL A 585 -20.49 -14.34 -3.78
CA VAL A 585 -20.43 -13.96 -2.36
C VAL A 585 -21.84 -13.67 -1.85
N TRP A 586 -22.20 -14.26 -0.72
CA TRP A 586 -23.50 -14.05 -0.09
C TRP A 586 -23.30 -13.48 1.32
N PRO A 587 -24.14 -12.50 1.74
CA PRO A 587 -24.03 -11.94 3.08
C PRO A 587 -24.10 -13.02 4.14
N ALA A 588 -23.17 -13.00 5.09
CA ALA A 588 -23.13 -13.91 6.22
C ALA A 588 -22.77 -13.14 7.49
N ALA A 589 -23.37 -13.52 8.61
CA ALA A 589 -23.11 -12.89 9.89
C ALA A 589 -23.27 -13.88 11.04
N SER A 590 -22.36 -13.79 12.02
CA SER A 590 -22.59 -14.36 13.35
C SER A 590 -23.62 -13.51 14.09
N THR A 591 -24.44 -14.12 14.95
CA THR A 591 -25.31 -13.41 15.89
C THR A 591 -24.61 -13.08 17.21
N VAL A 592 -23.42 -13.61 17.44
CA VAL A 592 -22.65 -13.42 18.68
C VAL A 592 -22.08 -12.01 18.71
N ARG A 593 -22.21 -11.35 19.85
CA ARG A 593 -21.64 -10.02 20.09
C ARG A 593 -20.88 -10.02 21.41
N ASP A 594 -19.76 -9.31 21.43
CA ASP A 594 -19.08 -8.99 22.68
C ASP A 594 -19.80 -7.84 23.42
N ALA A 595 -19.28 -7.46 24.59
CA ALA A 595 -19.84 -6.38 25.40
C ALA A 595 -19.83 -5.01 24.69
N LYS A 596 -19.00 -4.81 23.65
CA LYS A 596 -18.95 -3.58 22.85
C LYS A 596 -19.80 -3.67 21.57
N GLY A 597 -20.55 -4.75 21.38
CA GLY A 597 -21.37 -4.96 20.19
C GLY A 597 -20.58 -5.35 18.94
N ARG A 598 -19.32 -5.74 19.06
CA ARG A 598 -18.49 -6.28 17.96
C ARG A 598 -18.71 -7.78 17.83
N ALA A 599 -18.45 -8.37 16.66
CA ALA A 599 -18.59 -9.81 16.45
C ALA A 599 -17.28 -10.55 16.75
N PRO A 600 -17.18 -11.41 17.78
CA PRO A 600 -15.97 -12.21 18.00
C PRO A 600 -15.71 -13.21 16.86
N VAL A 601 -16.78 -13.69 16.22
CA VAL A 601 -16.73 -14.61 15.08
C VAL A 601 -17.23 -13.91 13.82
N MET A 602 -16.36 -13.84 12.80
CA MET A 602 -16.72 -13.38 11.46
C MET A 602 -17.05 -14.55 10.54
N ALA A 603 -17.89 -14.31 9.52
CA ALA A 603 -18.34 -15.35 8.60
C ALA A 603 -18.43 -14.82 7.16
N TYR A 604 -17.87 -15.57 6.21
CA TYR A 604 -17.84 -15.22 4.79
C TYR A 604 -18.27 -16.42 3.94
N ALA A 605 -19.40 -16.29 3.25
CA ALA A 605 -20.00 -17.38 2.49
C ALA A 605 -19.83 -17.18 0.98
N VAL A 606 -19.37 -18.24 0.31
CA VAL A 606 -19.31 -18.30 -1.16
C VAL A 606 -20.07 -19.51 -1.68
N LYS A 607 -20.81 -19.29 -2.78
CA LYS A 607 -21.30 -20.37 -3.64
C LYS A 607 -20.28 -20.58 -4.74
N ARG A 608 -19.77 -21.81 -4.84
CA ARG A 608 -18.68 -22.19 -5.73
C ARG A 608 -19.21 -22.65 -7.10
N PRO A 609 -18.35 -22.67 -8.13
CA PRO A 609 -18.70 -23.15 -9.48
C PRO A 609 -19.10 -24.63 -9.51
N ASP A 610 -18.53 -25.44 -8.60
CA ASP A 610 -18.87 -26.86 -8.41
C ASP A 610 -20.26 -27.10 -7.78
N GLY A 611 -21.01 -26.03 -7.49
CA GLY A 611 -22.33 -26.07 -6.88
C GLY A 611 -22.33 -26.17 -5.35
N LYS A 612 -21.15 -26.36 -4.72
CA LYS A 612 -21.03 -26.43 -3.26
C LYS A 612 -21.01 -25.03 -2.64
N TRP A 613 -21.29 -24.99 -1.35
CA TRP A 613 -21.10 -23.83 -0.50
C TRP A 613 -19.84 -23.99 0.31
N ALA A 614 -19.13 -22.88 0.53
CA ALA A 614 -18.04 -22.80 1.50
C ALA A 614 -18.22 -21.58 2.41
N LEU A 615 -18.08 -21.80 3.71
CA LEU A 615 -18.12 -20.76 4.74
C LEU A 615 -16.75 -20.68 5.40
N MET A 616 -16.10 -19.53 5.30
CA MET A 616 -14.93 -19.19 6.09
C MET A 616 -15.38 -18.51 7.38
N LEU A 617 -14.90 -19.00 8.51
CA LEU A 617 -15.24 -18.56 9.86
C LEU A 617 -13.95 -18.15 10.57
N VAL A 618 -13.89 -16.91 11.04
CA VAL A 618 -12.72 -16.35 11.73
C VAL A 618 -13.10 -16.13 13.19
N ASN A 619 -12.58 -16.94 14.10
CA ASN A 619 -12.72 -16.70 15.54
C ASN A 619 -11.58 -15.82 16.04
N ARG A 620 -11.91 -14.57 16.39
CA ARG A 620 -10.98 -13.54 16.84
C ARG A 620 -10.80 -13.52 18.37
N ASP A 621 -11.57 -14.33 19.09
CA ASP A 621 -11.42 -14.51 20.53
C ASP A 621 -10.23 -15.44 20.84
N PRO A 622 -9.25 -15.03 21.65
CA PRO A 622 -8.12 -15.89 22.03
C PRO A 622 -8.53 -17.07 22.92
N ASP A 623 -9.52 -16.85 23.79
CA ASP A 623 -9.77 -17.67 24.97
C ASP A 623 -11.06 -18.48 24.83
N ALA A 624 -12.07 -17.92 24.17
CA ALA A 624 -13.35 -18.57 23.95
C ALA A 624 -13.34 -19.47 22.70
N ALA A 625 -13.70 -20.73 22.90
CA ALA A 625 -14.13 -21.58 21.81
C ALA A 625 -15.63 -21.37 21.54
N HIS A 626 -15.98 -21.28 20.27
CA HIS A 626 -17.36 -21.09 19.80
C HIS A 626 -17.89 -22.36 19.14
N LEU A 627 -19.16 -22.69 19.36
CA LEU A 627 -19.86 -23.79 18.68
C LEU A 627 -20.85 -23.17 17.69
N ALA A 628 -20.53 -23.13 16.41
CA ALA A 628 -21.31 -22.43 15.40
C ALA A 628 -22.32 -23.34 14.69
N THR A 629 -23.61 -23.03 14.80
CA THR A 629 -24.67 -23.60 13.95
C THR A 629 -24.81 -22.76 12.68
N LEU A 630 -24.66 -23.41 11.53
CA LEU A 630 -24.65 -22.75 10.22
C LEU A 630 -26.02 -22.86 9.55
N THR A 631 -26.66 -21.72 9.31
CA THR A 631 -28.00 -21.65 8.70
C THR A 631 -27.98 -20.82 7.43
N PHE A 632 -28.68 -21.28 6.39
CA PHE A 632 -28.92 -20.54 5.15
C PHE A 632 -30.38 -20.12 5.08
N LYS A 633 -30.65 -18.82 5.02
CA LYS A 633 -32.02 -18.27 5.00
C LYS A 633 -32.45 -18.02 3.56
N GLY A 634 -33.40 -18.80 3.06
CA GLY A 634 -33.97 -18.66 1.72
C GLY A 634 -34.88 -17.44 1.56
N LYS A 635 -35.19 -17.10 0.30
CA LYS A 635 -36.12 -16.02 -0.08
C LYS A 635 -37.53 -16.17 0.51
N ASP A 636 -37.97 -17.41 0.69
CA ASP A 636 -39.25 -17.76 1.30
C ASP A 636 -39.22 -17.76 2.84
N GLY A 637 -38.11 -17.29 3.43
CA GLY A 637 -37.88 -17.29 4.87
C GLY A 637 -37.51 -18.65 5.46
N ARG A 638 -37.43 -19.72 4.65
CA ARG A 638 -37.08 -21.05 5.13
C ARG A 638 -35.60 -21.14 5.49
N ALA A 639 -35.31 -21.80 6.61
CA ALA A 639 -33.96 -22.16 6.99
C ALA A 639 -33.55 -23.47 6.32
N MET A 640 -32.38 -23.45 5.68
CA MET A 640 -31.66 -24.62 5.19
C MET A 640 -30.37 -24.77 6.01
N THR A 641 -29.80 -25.96 5.99
CA THR A 641 -28.50 -26.27 6.60
C THR A 641 -27.64 -26.99 5.58
N PHE A 642 -26.36 -27.22 5.91
CA PHE A 642 -25.61 -28.24 5.19
C PHE A 642 -26.32 -29.61 5.31
N LYS A 643 -26.18 -30.45 4.29
CA LYS A 643 -26.70 -31.83 4.27
C LYS A 643 -25.54 -32.82 4.22
N GLY A 644 -25.71 -33.95 4.90
CA GLY A 644 -24.74 -35.05 4.87
C GLY A 644 -23.36 -34.66 5.43
N PRO A 645 -22.32 -35.41 5.07
CA PRO A 645 -20.96 -35.09 5.49
C PRO A 645 -20.45 -33.82 4.78
N VAL A 646 -19.86 -32.91 5.55
CA VAL A 646 -19.16 -31.72 5.10
C VAL A 646 -17.66 -31.84 5.40
N GLU A 647 -16.84 -31.19 4.58
CA GLU A 647 -15.43 -31.05 4.87
C GLU A 647 -15.23 -29.83 5.78
N VAL A 648 -14.48 -30.02 6.87
CA VAL A 648 -14.09 -28.95 7.78
C VAL A 648 -12.58 -28.86 7.79
N TRP A 649 -12.05 -27.70 7.41
CA TRP A 649 -10.64 -27.37 7.52
C TRP A 649 -10.46 -26.42 8.68
N ARG A 650 -9.48 -26.66 9.55
CA ARG A 650 -9.25 -25.84 10.73
C ARG A 650 -7.78 -25.54 10.95
N TYR A 651 -7.47 -24.27 11.13
CA TYR A 651 -6.15 -23.78 11.50
C TYR A 651 -6.24 -22.94 12.76
N ASP A 652 -5.47 -23.31 13.77
CA ASP A 652 -5.52 -22.75 15.13
C ASP A 652 -4.17 -22.95 15.83
N ARG A 653 -4.03 -22.47 17.08
CA ARG A 653 -2.78 -22.55 17.86
C ARG A 653 -2.26 -23.97 18.12
N THR A 654 -3.06 -25.02 17.93
CA THR A 654 -2.55 -26.41 18.00
C THR A 654 -1.71 -26.80 16.79
N ARG A 655 -1.77 -26.02 15.69
CA ARG A 655 -1.06 -26.27 14.43
C ARG A 655 0.25 -25.49 14.31
N TYR A 656 0.42 -24.43 15.08
CA TYR A 656 1.57 -23.54 15.00
C TYR A 656 2.04 -23.09 16.38
N VAL A 657 3.36 -23.15 16.61
CA VAL A 657 3.99 -22.66 17.85
C VAL A 657 5.20 -21.83 17.48
N TRP A 658 5.20 -20.56 17.90
CA TRP A 658 6.32 -19.64 17.74
C TRP A 658 7.31 -19.79 18.90
N LYS A 659 8.60 -19.88 18.57
CA LYS A 659 9.69 -19.75 19.54
C LYS A 659 10.27 -18.35 19.43
N ASP A 660 10.17 -17.62 20.52
CA ASP A 660 10.84 -16.33 20.71
C ASP A 660 12.32 -16.58 21.06
N ASP A 661 13.23 -16.07 20.22
CA ASP A 661 14.68 -16.30 20.31
C ASP A 661 15.46 -15.12 19.68
N GLY A 662 14.92 -13.90 19.81
CA GLY A 662 15.49 -12.70 19.18
C GLY A 662 15.47 -12.78 17.64
N GLU A 663 16.55 -12.38 16.99
CA GLU A 663 16.74 -12.50 15.53
C GLU A 663 16.66 -13.96 15.04
N HIS A 664 16.88 -14.94 15.91
CA HIS A 664 16.77 -16.37 15.61
C HIS A 664 15.38 -16.95 15.87
N SER A 665 14.39 -16.09 16.18
CA SER A 665 13.01 -16.54 16.39
C SER A 665 12.51 -17.35 15.20
N ARG A 666 11.76 -18.41 15.47
CA ARG A 666 11.35 -19.38 14.43
C ARG A 666 10.19 -20.23 14.92
N PRO A 667 9.44 -20.90 14.05
CA PRO A 667 8.47 -21.87 14.50
C PRO A 667 9.15 -23.10 15.10
N GLU A 668 8.72 -23.52 16.29
CA GLU A 668 8.98 -24.87 16.82
C GLU A 668 8.06 -25.91 16.19
N LYS A 669 6.90 -25.45 15.70
CA LYS A 669 5.89 -26.29 15.09
C LYS A 669 5.21 -25.55 13.96
N THR A 670 5.15 -26.19 12.80
CA THR A 670 4.34 -25.76 11.67
C THR A 670 3.67 -26.97 11.04
N LEU A 671 2.35 -27.05 11.17
CA LEU A 671 1.54 -28.12 10.59
C LEU A 671 0.49 -27.53 9.65
N PRO A 672 0.10 -28.25 8.58
CA PRO A 672 -0.99 -27.80 7.71
C PRO A 672 -2.33 -27.76 8.48
N PRO A 673 -3.36 -27.09 7.96
CA PRO A 673 -4.71 -27.13 8.51
C PRO A 673 -5.20 -28.57 8.73
N LEU A 674 -5.89 -28.79 9.85
CA LEU A 674 -6.55 -30.05 10.15
C LEU A 674 -7.76 -30.22 9.23
N LYS A 675 -7.79 -31.32 8.45
CA LYS A 675 -8.94 -31.70 7.62
C LYS A 675 -9.80 -32.73 8.33
N LEU A 676 -11.10 -32.47 8.44
CA LEU A 676 -12.08 -33.33 9.09
C LEU A 676 -13.28 -33.56 8.16
N SER A 677 -13.98 -34.67 8.36
CA SER A 677 -15.33 -34.91 7.83
C SER A 677 -16.30 -34.87 9.01
N GLN A 678 -17.35 -34.06 8.90
CA GLN A 678 -18.34 -33.87 9.97
C GLN A 678 -19.76 -33.93 9.38
N ASP A 679 -20.75 -34.38 10.14
CA ASP A 679 -22.16 -34.16 9.79
C ASP A 679 -22.48 -32.65 9.75
N GLY A 680 -22.87 -32.13 8.58
CA GLY A 680 -23.16 -30.72 8.35
C GLY A 680 -24.36 -30.17 9.10
N THR A 681 -25.16 -31.02 9.74
CA THR A 681 -26.26 -30.61 10.62
C THR A 681 -25.80 -30.31 12.05
N LYS A 682 -24.57 -30.70 12.42
CA LYS A 682 -24.00 -30.49 13.76
C LYS A 682 -23.29 -29.14 13.86
N PRO A 683 -23.28 -28.50 15.04
CA PRO A 683 -22.47 -27.32 15.27
C PRO A 683 -20.99 -27.57 14.98
N VAL A 684 -20.30 -26.57 14.45
CA VAL A 684 -18.88 -26.62 14.11
C VAL A 684 -18.08 -25.95 15.22
N LEU A 685 -17.06 -26.65 15.71
CA LEU A 685 -16.15 -26.11 16.75
C LEU A 685 -15.16 -25.13 16.13
N LEU A 686 -15.14 -23.91 16.67
CA LEU A 686 -14.20 -22.84 16.38
C LEU A 686 -13.36 -22.58 17.65
N PRO A 687 -12.17 -23.19 17.79
CA PRO A 687 -11.26 -22.93 18.90
C PRO A 687 -10.89 -21.44 18.99
N GLY A 688 -10.41 -21.00 20.16
CA GLY A 688 -9.87 -19.66 20.32
C GLY A 688 -8.73 -19.40 19.33
N TRP A 689 -8.76 -18.24 18.67
CA TRP A 689 -7.92 -17.88 17.53
C TRP A 689 -7.83 -18.98 16.48
N SER A 690 -8.90 -19.10 15.69
CA SER A 690 -8.97 -20.09 14.63
C SER A 690 -9.57 -19.56 13.34
N LEU A 691 -9.04 -20.08 12.23
CA LEU A 691 -9.58 -19.95 10.89
C LEU A 691 -10.16 -21.31 10.50
N THR A 692 -11.48 -21.36 10.28
CA THR A 692 -12.19 -22.59 9.94
C THR A 692 -12.93 -22.43 8.62
N VAL A 693 -12.80 -23.39 7.70
CA VAL A 693 -13.57 -23.43 6.45
C VAL A 693 -14.46 -24.67 6.45
N VAL A 694 -15.76 -24.48 6.24
CA VAL A 694 -16.75 -25.55 6.13
C VAL A 694 -17.25 -25.61 4.69
N ARG A 695 -17.13 -26.75 4.03
CA ARG A 695 -17.49 -26.93 2.63
C ARG A 695 -18.44 -28.12 2.43
N GLY A 696 -19.53 -27.90 1.71
CA GLY A 696 -20.49 -28.95 1.39
C GLY A 696 -21.70 -28.48 0.60
N GLU A 697 -22.69 -29.35 0.46
CA GLU A 697 -23.96 -29.02 -0.16
C GLU A 697 -25.01 -28.64 0.89
N ILE A 698 -25.98 -27.80 0.51
CA ILE A 698 -27.10 -27.45 1.39
C ILE A 698 -28.33 -28.32 1.10
N SER A 699 -29.18 -28.50 2.11
CA SER A 699 -30.47 -29.17 1.96
C SER A 699 -31.42 -28.36 1.07
N PRO A 700 -32.32 -29.01 0.31
CA PRO A 700 -33.41 -28.30 -0.35
C PRO A 700 -34.35 -27.66 0.69
N PRO A 701 -35.07 -26.58 0.36
CA PRO A 701 -36.06 -26.00 1.26
C PRO A 701 -37.10 -27.03 1.66
N ALA A 702 -37.42 -27.16 2.95
CA ALA A 702 -38.39 -28.14 3.44
C ALA A 702 -39.74 -27.99 2.70
N ARG A 703 -40.24 -29.08 2.09
CA ARG A 703 -41.57 -29.10 1.44
C ARG A 703 -42.65 -28.82 2.49
N ARG A 704 -43.64 -27.96 2.14
CA ARG A 704 -44.85 -27.80 2.96
C ARG A 704 -45.51 -29.17 3.11
N ARG A 705 -45.67 -29.66 4.34
CA ARG A 705 -46.68 -30.70 4.61
C ARG A 705 -48.03 -30.05 4.32
N SER A 706 -48.68 -30.45 3.24
CA SER A 706 -50.11 -30.19 3.05
C SER A 706 -50.84 -30.70 4.30
N PRO A 707 -51.77 -29.93 4.88
CA PRO A 707 -52.65 -30.51 5.90
C PRO A 707 -53.36 -31.68 5.24
N GLY A 708 -53.15 -32.89 5.74
CA GLY A 708 -53.94 -34.04 5.31
C GLY A 708 -55.43 -33.72 5.52
N PRO A 709 -56.33 -34.26 4.68
CA PRO A 709 -57.75 -34.02 4.82
C PRO A 709 -58.16 -34.44 6.24
N ARG A 710 -58.79 -33.51 6.98
CA ARG A 710 -59.47 -33.87 8.22
C ARG A 710 -60.62 -34.78 7.84
N GLY A 711 -60.56 -36.03 8.28
CA GLY A 711 -61.66 -37.00 8.17
C GLY A 711 -62.83 -36.63 9.07
#